data_AF-A0A7J3EF56-F1
#
_entry.id   AF-A0A7J3EF56-F1
#
_cell.length_a   1.000
_cell.length_b   1.000
_cell.length_c   1.000
_cell.angle_alpha   90.00
_cell.angle_beta   90.00
_cell.angle_gamma   90.00
#
_symmetry.space_group_name_H-M   'P 1'
#
loop_
_entity.id
_entity.type
_entity.pdbx_description
1 polymer ?
#
loop_
_entity_poly.entity_id
_entity_poly.type
_entity_poly.pdbx_seq_one_letter_code
_entity_poly.pdbx_strand_id
1 'polypeptide(L)'
;MKLSSRGAVMLLRVKRLYIEAGGKPIVLLNKEDADDIGVRALGRVKIVNAEGREITSVVNVTYRAVEKGIVGAYDEVASKLKLEDGSIVDVRLSEPPRSIYFVREKLKGKKLTYPEIYEIVRDVVDGRLTEVEISAFVTALHTFGLDLDEATSLSKAMVEVGETLNLDDVFVVDKHSIGGVPGDKTSLVAVPTIAAAGLTIPKTSSRAITSASVAYDTPILIKSNGIVKIVEIGEFVDKLINDNERVNDVEVPVFDNEFKVSFKKLTGVFRHSAPKQLLEITLQTGRKVKVTKDHSVFVLKNGRILSLPTSELKKGDYVVVPRKINVPEISEVDLVREFLDKLPEKYLDRIFIKGLDKRGLQIKEVFNSWKNYMRYRRGLIPLSWLKTKEVRVPEGARLKFGRSKKEIPAIIKVSPELMKLLGFFAAEGHLYNDRITFYMGKGEKEIAEEIVDCIEKVFNLSAKISSPKPHEINVDVGGTILSLVFRHVFETGENAQNKKLSWIVLNCGPEKQYEFLRAYIRGNGGRRAKEHLFEISTISRELANGILYLTTILGVSCTYHLRPKKERKFKNYTSSCQESYRLYFTTKGLTSFINLIPTEESGLKSIAKNHKNFLDGKENDWKFSHILLDQKTVSFHTLQKNIKINGGGRTMKLLQNLANSEIGFLKIRDIKELQNDHPFVYDLCVDGYEKFVGGFGPIFLHNSGTADRAEVLMPVDLDLEEIKSVVKKTGGCLVWGGALHLSPADDIFVQVEYPLAIDPLLLPSIMSKKKAVNARVLVIDIPTGRGTKVKTIGEANALAKDFIELGRRLGIQTSCAITYGEQPIGYAIGPALEAREALETLMGSNKALDLINKAANIAGALFQMAGVGGFDTAIQLIKSGKSERKLREIIAAQGGDPDIKPEDIPVGDKTYCVKAENDGVVLWIDNGRLIEVARAAGAPKDKGAGVLLNKKIGDHVEKGDVLFTIYAESSVKLQTAVELVEERGFMGVGKSMDMLIQFIHEVPVYGRRFELER
;
A
#
# COMPACT_ATOMS: atom_id res chain seq x y z
N MET A 1 -26.75 -53.30 -10.73
CA MET A 1 -25.40 -53.23 -10.13
C MET A 1 -24.91 -51.80 -10.25
N LYS A 2 -24.64 -51.12 -9.12
CA LYS A 2 -24.22 -49.71 -9.05
C LYS A 2 -22.84 -49.53 -9.71
N LEU A 3 -22.75 -48.67 -10.72
CA LEU A 3 -21.49 -48.04 -11.11
C LEU A 3 -21.20 -46.92 -10.10
N SER A 4 -20.34 -47.19 -9.12
CA SER A 4 -19.77 -46.14 -8.27
C SER A 4 -18.69 -45.40 -9.07
N SER A 5 -18.95 -44.14 -9.39
CA SER A 5 -18.03 -43.18 -9.98
C SER A 5 -16.83 -42.94 -9.07
N ARG A 6 -15.73 -43.69 -9.26
CA ARG A 6 -14.39 -43.26 -8.84
C ARG A 6 -13.85 -42.37 -9.96
N GLY A 7 -13.74 -41.06 -9.71
CA GLY A 7 -13.16 -40.12 -10.67
C GLY A 7 -11.74 -40.51 -11.07
N ALA A 8 -11.30 -40.11 -12.27
CA ALA A 8 -9.95 -40.38 -12.76
C ALA A 8 -8.92 -39.79 -11.77
N VAL A 9 -8.06 -40.66 -11.25
CA VAL A 9 -7.01 -40.34 -10.29
C VAL A 9 -5.71 -40.13 -11.06
N MET A 10 -5.10 -38.95 -10.97
CA MET A 10 -3.81 -38.66 -11.59
C MET A 10 -2.80 -38.24 -10.54
N LEU A 11 -1.74 -39.05 -10.36
CA LEU A 11 -0.64 -38.74 -9.47
C LEU A 11 0.35 -37.83 -10.20
N LEU A 12 0.50 -36.61 -9.71
CA LEU A 12 1.39 -35.61 -10.28
C LEU A 12 2.48 -35.24 -9.27
N ARG A 13 3.68 -35.01 -9.78
CA ARG A 13 4.79 -34.49 -8.96
C ARG A 13 4.61 -32.99 -8.77
N VAL A 14 4.71 -32.50 -7.55
CA VAL A 14 4.60 -31.09 -7.23
C VAL A 14 5.86 -30.36 -7.64
N LYS A 15 5.67 -29.24 -8.33
CA LYS A 15 6.65 -28.18 -8.49
C LYS A 15 6.06 -26.91 -7.89
N ARG A 16 6.63 -26.42 -6.81
CA ARG A 16 6.29 -25.11 -6.23
C ARG A 16 6.65 -24.04 -7.25
N LEU A 17 5.68 -23.18 -7.53
CA LEU A 17 5.87 -22.07 -8.45
C LEU A 17 6.33 -20.79 -7.73
N TYR A 18 6.20 -20.74 -6.40
CA TYR A 18 6.51 -19.56 -5.57
C TYR A 18 5.78 -18.29 -6.05
N ILE A 19 4.51 -18.48 -6.43
CA ILE A 19 3.58 -17.45 -6.90
C ILE A 19 2.43 -17.39 -5.89
N GLU A 20 2.14 -16.20 -5.36
CA GLU A 20 1.00 -15.93 -4.47
C GLU A 20 -0.15 -15.33 -5.30
N ALA A 21 -1.35 -15.87 -5.17
CA ALA A 21 -2.57 -15.45 -5.86
C ALA A 21 -3.56 -14.68 -4.95
N GLY A 22 -3.08 -14.07 -3.87
CA GLY A 22 -3.91 -13.25 -2.97
C GLY A 22 -4.89 -14.11 -2.18
N GLY A 23 -4.41 -15.23 -1.62
CA GLY A 23 -5.24 -16.18 -0.87
C GLY A 23 -5.94 -17.24 -1.73
N LYS A 24 -5.88 -17.11 -3.06
CA LYS A 24 -6.56 -18.02 -3.99
C LYS A 24 -5.76 -19.30 -4.22
N PRO A 25 -6.34 -20.49 -4.00
CA PRO A 25 -5.67 -21.74 -4.30
C PRO A 25 -5.62 -21.96 -5.81
N ILE A 26 -4.48 -21.70 -6.46
CA ILE A 26 -4.28 -21.88 -7.91
C ILE A 26 -3.24 -22.97 -8.17
N VAL A 27 -3.49 -23.79 -9.18
CA VAL A 27 -2.47 -24.69 -9.74
C VAL A 27 -2.33 -24.55 -11.24
N LEU A 28 -1.12 -24.86 -11.71
CA LEU A 28 -0.77 -24.88 -13.10
C LEU A 28 -0.65 -26.33 -13.56
N LEU A 29 -1.46 -26.73 -14.54
CA LEU A 29 -1.38 -28.06 -15.15
C LEU A 29 -0.86 -27.96 -16.57
N ASN A 30 -0.08 -28.94 -17.00
CA ASN A 30 0.24 -29.09 -18.42
C ASN A 30 -1.07 -29.31 -19.20
N LYS A 31 -1.16 -28.80 -20.43
CA LYS A 31 -2.35 -28.96 -21.28
C LYS A 31 -2.72 -30.42 -21.46
N GLU A 32 -1.75 -31.30 -21.67
CA GLU A 32 -2.02 -32.73 -21.82
C GLU A 32 -2.53 -33.34 -20.51
N ASP A 33 -1.93 -33.03 -19.36
CA ASP A 33 -2.42 -33.51 -18.06
C ASP A 33 -3.82 -32.96 -17.75
N ALA A 34 -4.08 -31.70 -18.09
CA ALA A 34 -5.38 -31.06 -17.91
C ALA A 34 -6.44 -31.70 -18.80
N ASP A 35 -6.11 -32.01 -20.06
CA ASP A 35 -7.01 -32.72 -20.98
C ASP A 35 -7.22 -34.18 -20.53
N ASP A 36 -6.17 -34.85 -20.02
CA ASP A 36 -6.24 -36.21 -19.45
C ASP A 36 -7.12 -36.26 -18.19
N ILE A 37 -7.06 -35.22 -17.33
CA ILE A 37 -7.94 -35.03 -16.16
C ILE A 37 -9.36 -34.59 -16.58
N GLY A 38 -9.51 -34.02 -17.77
CA GLY A 38 -10.77 -33.46 -18.28
C GLY A 38 -11.09 -32.05 -17.76
N VAL A 39 -10.09 -31.26 -17.35
CA VAL A 39 -10.24 -29.89 -16.82
C VAL A 39 -9.74 -28.83 -17.81
N ARG A 40 -10.49 -27.73 -17.95
CA ARG A 40 -10.10 -26.57 -18.79
C ARG A 40 -9.45 -25.47 -17.94
N ALA A 41 -8.86 -24.47 -18.59
CA ALA A 41 -8.41 -23.25 -17.90
C ALA A 41 -9.60 -22.59 -17.17
N LEU A 42 -9.35 -22.09 -15.96
CA LEU A 42 -10.35 -21.63 -14.99
C LEU A 42 -11.29 -22.73 -14.46
N GLY A 43 -11.06 -24.00 -14.85
CA GLY A 43 -11.66 -25.17 -14.22
C GLY A 43 -11.11 -25.39 -12.81
N ARG A 44 -11.57 -26.41 -12.11
CA ARG A 44 -11.13 -26.71 -10.74
C ARG A 44 -10.64 -28.13 -10.61
N VAL A 45 -9.62 -28.33 -9.78
CA VAL A 45 -9.13 -29.64 -9.38
C VAL A 45 -9.00 -29.72 -7.87
N LYS A 46 -9.22 -30.89 -7.32
CA LYS A 46 -8.94 -31.20 -5.93
C LYS A 46 -7.56 -31.83 -5.85
N ILE A 47 -6.72 -31.30 -4.98
CA ILE A 47 -5.35 -31.75 -4.77
C ILE A 47 -5.25 -32.34 -3.39
N VAL A 48 -4.78 -33.58 -3.28
CA VAL A 48 -4.61 -34.30 -2.03
C VAL A 48 -3.15 -34.69 -1.85
N ASN A 49 -2.56 -34.35 -0.71
CA ASN A 49 -1.19 -34.73 -0.38
C ASN A 49 -1.13 -36.15 0.23
N ALA A 50 0.08 -36.68 0.42
CA ALA A 50 0.29 -38.01 1.00
C ALA A 50 -0.21 -38.14 2.46
N GLU A 51 -0.31 -37.04 3.20
CA GLU A 51 -0.87 -36.99 4.57
C GLU A 51 -2.41 -36.93 4.59
N GLY A 52 -3.06 -36.95 3.42
CA GLY A 52 -4.52 -36.87 3.29
C GLY A 52 -5.10 -35.46 3.41
N ARG A 53 -4.28 -34.41 3.43
CA ARG A 53 -4.75 -33.00 3.37
C ARG A 53 -5.22 -32.70 1.95
N GLU A 54 -6.33 -31.99 1.83
CA GLU A 54 -6.90 -31.64 0.53
C GLU A 54 -7.19 -30.14 0.38
N ILE A 55 -7.13 -29.66 -0.87
CA ILE A 55 -7.53 -28.29 -1.25
C ILE A 55 -8.15 -28.30 -2.65
N THR A 56 -9.17 -27.49 -2.86
CA THR A 56 -9.72 -27.24 -4.20
C THR A 56 -8.98 -26.06 -4.81
N SER A 57 -8.42 -26.23 -5.99
CA SER A 57 -7.61 -25.22 -6.67
C SER A 57 -8.15 -24.90 -8.06
N VAL A 58 -8.09 -23.63 -8.44
CA VAL A 58 -8.39 -23.18 -9.81
C VAL A 58 -7.23 -23.58 -10.73
N VAL A 59 -7.55 -24.14 -11.88
CA VAL A 59 -6.58 -24.61 -12.86
C VAL A 59 -6.27 -23.50 -13.85
N ASN A 60 -5.01 -23.08 -13.87
CA ASN A 60 -4.41 -22.49 -15.03
C ASN A 60 -3.79 -23.60 -15.88
N VAL A 61 -3.93 -23.51 -17.19
CA VAL A 61 -3.36 -24.50 -18.12
C VAL A 61 -2.16 -23.90 -18.82
N THR A 62 -1.07 -24.66 -18.90
CA THR A 62 0.14 -24.27 -19.61
C THR A 62 0.58 -25.33 -20.60
N TYR A 63 1.24 -24.93 -21.68
CA TYR A 63 1.88 -25.87 -22.61
C TYR A 63 3.37 -26.06 -22.32
N ARG A 64 3.96 -25.21 -21.46
CA ARG A 64 5.42 -25.09 -21.33
C ARG A 64 5.94 -24.89 -19.91
N ALA A 65 5.14 -24.32 -18.99
CA ALA A 65 5.65 -23.91 -17.68
C ALA A 65 5.75 -25.07 -16.67
N VAL A 66 4.95 -26.12 -16.84
CA VAL A 66 5.14 -27.42 -16.18
C VAL A 66 5.13 -28.53 -17.24
N GLU A 67 6.03 -29.50 -17.06
CA GLU A 67 6.10 -30.68 -17.91
C GLU A 67 4.94 -31.63 -17.61
N LYS A 68 4.65 -32.53 -18.55
CA LYS A 68 3.65 -33.59 -18.34
C LYS A 68 4.02 -34.40 -17.09
N GLY A 69 3.04 -34.70 -16.24
CA GLY A 69 3.25 -35.40 -14.97
C GLY A 69 3.64 -34.50 -13.80
N ILE A 70 3.69 -33.17 -13.99
CA ILE A 70 4.03 -32.19 -12.95
C ILE A 70 2.87 -31.21 -12.75
N VAL A 71 2.46 -31.03 -11.49
CA VAL A 71 1.52 -29.98 -11.09
C VAL A 71 2.29 -28.81 -10.48
N GLY A 72 2.10 -27.63 -11.04
CA GLY A 72 2.63 -26.39 -10.52
C GLY A 72 1.76 -25.88 -9.38
N ALA A 73 2.27 -25.85 -8.15
CA ALA A 73 1.52 -25.37 -6.98
C ALA A 73 1.89 -23.92 -6.66
N TYR A 74 0.89 -23.04 -6.56
CA TYR A 74 1.04 -21.68 -6.01
C TYR A 74 1.26 -21.76 -4.49
N ASP A 75 1.75 -20.68 -3.87
CA ASP A 75 2.15 -20.70 -2.47
C ASP A 75 0.98 -20.94 -1.51
N GLU A 76 -0.24 -20.53 -1.85
CA GLU A 76 -1.43 -20.86 -1.06
C GLU A 76 -1.69 -22.38 -1.01
N VAL A 77 -1.57 -23.05 -2.16
CA VAL A 77 -1.73 -24.51 -2.28
C VAL A 77 -0.59 -25.21 -1.56
N ALA A 78 0.65 -24.77 -1.78
CA ALA A 78 1.83 -25.36 -1.17
C ALA A 78 1.86 -25.17 0.35
N SER A 79 1.50 -24.01 0.87
CA SER A 79 1.48 -23.72 2.31
C SER A 79 0.39 -24.49 3.03
N LYS A 80 -0.84 -24.51 2.47
CA LYS A 80 -2.00 -25.18 3.08
C LYS A 80 -1.84 -26.71 3.08
N LEU A 81 -1.27 -27.26 2.02
CA LEU A 81 -0.97 -28.70 1.92
C LEU A 81 0.42 -29.09 2.45
N LYS A 82 1.22 -28.12 2.93
CA LYS A 82 2.63 -28.32 3.33
C LYS A 82 3.46 -29.09 2.29
N LEU A 83 3.34 -28.69 1.03
CA LEU A 83 4.02 -29.35 -0.08
C LEU A 83 5.45 -28.84 -0.24
N GLU A 84 6.37 -29.76 -0.47
CA GLU A 84 7.74 -29.50 -0.90
C GLU A 84 7.92 -29.87 -2.39
N ASP A 85 8.94 -29.31 -3.04
CA ASP A 85 9.28 -29.69 -4.41
C ASP A 85 9.56 -31.19 -4.51
N GLY A 86 8.94 -31.84 -5.49
CA GLY A 86 9.06 -33.29 -5.69
C GLY A 86 8.04 -34.14 -4.93
N SER A 87 7.21 -33.55 -4.05
CA SER A 87 6.09 -34.25 -3.40
C SER A 87 5.16 -34.86 -4.43
N ILE A 88 4.58 -36.03 -4.15
CA ILE A 88 3.53 -36.60 -5.01
C ILE A 88 2.18 -36.18 -4.45
N VAL A 89 1.33 -35.62 -5.30
CA VAL A 89 -0.05 -35.28 -4.98
C VAL A 89 -1.00 -35.97 -5.93
N ASP A 90 -2.17 -36.28 -5.41
CA ASP A 90 -3.29 -36.77 -6.17
C ASP A 90 -4.09 -35.58 -6.67
N VAL A 91 -4.21 -35.44 -8.00
CA VAL A 91 -4.99 -34.40 -8.65
C VAL A 91 -6.20 -35.03 -9.31
N ARG A 92 -7.37 -34.55 -8.89
CA ARG A 92 -8.67 -35.05 -9.36
C ARG A 92 -9.48 -33.88 -9.89
N LEU A 93 -10.29 -34.11 -10.92
CA LEU A 93 -11.26 -33.11 -11.35
C LEU A 93 -12.15 -32.74 -10.15
N SER A 94 -12.25 -31.45 -9.86
CA SER A 94 -13.19 -30.95 -8.87
C SER A 94 -14.39 -30.41 -9.60
N GLU A 95 -15.58 -30.81 -9.17
CA GLU A 95 -16.79 -30.19 -9.66
C GLU A 95 -16.78 -28.70 -9.27
N PRO A 96 -17.31 -27.80 -10.13
CA PRO A 96 -17.51 -26.41 -9.74
C PRO A 96 -18.28 -26.38 -8.41
N PRO A 97 -17.87 -25.52 -7.45
CA PRO A 97 -18.59 -25.43 -6.19
C PRO A 97 -20.05 -25.11 -6.49
N ARG A 98 -20.91 -25.73 -5.68
CA ARG A 98 -22.35 -25.61 -5.84
C ARG A 98 -22.82 -24.16 -5.73
N SER A 99 -22.07 -23.30 -5.02
CA SER A 99 -22.26 -21.84 -4.98
C SER A 99 -22.38 -21.18 -6.35
N ILE A 100 -21.67 -21.65 -7.39
CA ILE A 100 -21.77 -21.06 -8.75
C ILE A 100 -23.12 -21.33 -9.38
N TYR A 101 -23.69 -22.51 -9.12
CA TYR A 101 -25.05 -22.80 -9.56
C TYR A 101 -26.00 -21.77 -8.94
N PHE A 102 -25.83 -21.45 -7.65
CA PHE A 102 -26.63 -20.43 -6.97
C PHE A 102 -26.38 -19.01 -7.50
N VAL A 103 -25.13 -18.62 -7.79
CA VAL A 103 -24.84 -17.34 -8.47
C VAL A 103 -25.54 -17.25 -9.83
N ARG A 104 -25.52 -18.33 -10.62
CA ARG A 104 -26.23 -18.39 -11.92
C ARG A 104 -27.74 -18.33 -11.77
N GLU A 105 -28.29 -18.96 -10.75
CA GLU A 105 -29.72 -18.87 -10.46
C GLU A 105 -30.09 -17.45 -10.03
N LYS A 106 -29.28 -16.77 -9.23
CA LYS A 106 -29.49 -15.37 -8.87
C LYS A 106 -29.42 -14.44 -10.09
N LEU A 107 -28.51 -14.70 -11.04
CA LEU A 107 -28.44 -14.00 -12.33
C LEU A 107 -29.68 -14.24 -13.22
N LYS A 108 -30.46 -15.30 -12.97
CA LYS A 108 -31.77 -15.53 -13.62
C LYS A 108 -32.93 -14.89 -12.84
N GLY A 109 -32.64 -14.10 -11.80
CA GLY A 109 -33.63 -13.51 -10.91
C GLY A 109 -34.20 -14.47 -9.85
N LYS A 110 -33.62 -15.66 -9.66
CA LYS A 110 -34.07 -16.58 -8.59
C LYS A 110 -33.70 -16.00 -7.22
N LYS A 111 -34.66 -15.99 -6.31
CA LYS A 111 -34.42 -15.78 -4.88
C LYS A 111 -33.65 -16.96 -4.27
N LEU A 112 -32.55 -16.65 -3.58
CA LEU A 112 -31.70 -17.65 -2.93
C LEU A 112 -32.16 -17.97 -1.50
N THR A 113 -31.98 -19.21 -1.09
CA THR A 113 -32.22 -19.69 0.28
C THR A 113 -30.97 -19.54 1.15
N TYR A 114 -31.12 -19.63 2.47
CA TYR A 114 -29.98 -19.52 3.40
C TYR A 114 -28.85 -20.52 3.12
N PRO A 115 -29.08 -21.84 2.91
CA PRO A 115 -27.99 -22.76 2.59
C PRO A 115 -27.24 -22.39 1.30
N GLU A 116 -27.96 -21.84 0.31
CA GLU A 116 -27.38 -21.41 -0.96
C GLU A 116 -26.50 -20.17 -0.77
N ILE A 117 -26.98 -19.19 0.00
CA ILE A 117 -26.24 -17.97 0.34
C ILE A 117 -25.04 -18.27 1.23
N TYR A 118 -25.22 -19.12 2.25
CA TYR A 118 -24.14 -19.56 3.13
C TYR A 118 -23.01 -20.21 2.34
N GLU A 119 -23.36 -21.08 1.40
CA GLU A 119 -22.39 -21.71 0.51
C GLU A 119 -21.67 -20.69 -0.37
N ILE A 120 -22.37 -19.68 -0.92
CA ILE A 120 -21.73 -18.57 -1.65
C ILE A 120 -20.74 -17.84 -0.74
N VAL A 121 -21.17 -17.32 0.42
CA VAL A 121 -20.32 -16.49 1.30
C VAL A 121 -19.11 -17.27 1.81
N ARG A 122 -19.31 -18.51 2.25
CA ARG A 122 -18.21 -19.39 2.66
C ARG A 122 -17.22 -19.59 1.52
N ASP A 123 -17.71 -19.80 0.31
CA ASP A 123 -16.87 -19.98 -0.86
C ASP A 123 -16.18 -18.67 -1.32
N VAL A 124 -16.76 -17.49 -1.03
CA VAL A 124 -16.08 -16.19 -1.18
C VAL A 124 -14.89 -16.09 -0.23
N VAL A 125 -15.11 -16.32 1.07
CA VAL A 125 -14.05 -16.17 2.09
C VAL A 125 -12.97 -17.25 1.96
N ASP A 126 -13.36 -18.48 1.61
CA ASP A 126 -12.41 -19.58 1.37
C ASP A 126 -11.63 -19.44 0.04
N GLY A 127 -11.90 -18.40 -0.75
CA GLY A 127 -11.28 -18.20 -2.07
C GLY A 127 -11.68 -19.24 -3.12
N ARG A 128 -12.83 -19.91 -2.94
CA ARG A 128 -13.39 -20.89 -3.89
C ARG A 128 -14.13 -20.23 -5.06
N LEU A 129 -14.63 -19.01 -4.86
CA LEU A 129 -15.19 -18.16 -5.92
C LEU A 129 -14.14 -17.18 -6.46
N THR A 130 -14.15 -16.98 -7.77
CA THR A 130 -13.30 -16.02 -8.49
C THR A 130 -13.90 -14.61 -8.43
N GLU A 131 -13.10 -13.56 -8.66
CA GLU A 131 -13.59 -12.18 -8.72
C GLU A 131 -14.71 -12.00 -9.76
N VAL A 132 -14.62 -12.68 -10.90
CA VAL A 132 -15.69 -12.64 -11.91
C VAL A 132 -16.99 -13.23 -11.37
N GLU A 133 -16.92 -14.35 -10.64
CA GLU A 133 -18.10 -14.97 -10.02
C GLU A 133 -18.66 -14.10 -8.88
N ILE A 134 -17.80 -13.41 -8.11
CA ILE A 134 -18.20 -12.47 -7.06
C ILE A 134 -18.84 -11.21 -7.66
N SER A 135 -18.22 -10.60 -8.67
CA SER A 135 -18.77 -9.45 -9.41
C SER A 135 -20.09 -9.81 -10.06
N ALA A 136 -20.22 -11.02 -10.63
CA ALA A 136 -21.48 -11.49 -11.18
C ALA A 136 -22.56 -11.61 -10.09
N PHE A 137 -22.20 -12.09 -8.90
CA PHE A 137 -23.13 -12.13 -7.76
C PHE A 137 -23.54 -10.72 -7.29
N VAL A 138 -22.59 -9.82 -7.03
CA VAL A 138 -22.86 -8.43 -6.60
C VAL A 138 -23.71 -7.68 -7.63
N THR A 139 -23.40 -7.84 -8.92
CA THR A 139 -24.19 -7.26 -10.02
C THR A 139 -25.60 -7.85 -10.06
N ALA A 140 -25.75 -9.16 -9.82
CA ALA A 140 -27.05 -9.80 -9.74
C ALA A 140 -27.87 -9.28 -8.55
N LEU A 141 -27.25 -9.02 -7.39
CA LEU A 141 -27.91 -8.40 -6.24
C LEU A 141 -28.38 -6.97 -6.55
N HIS A 142 -27.57 -6.19 -7.25
CA HIS A 142 -27.94 -4.82 -7.66
C HIS A 142 -29.07 -4.82 -8.70
N THR A 143 -28.99 -5.71 -9.70
CA THR A 143 -29.92 -5.73 -10.85
C THR A 143 -31.26 -6.35 -10.50
N PHE A 144 -31.26 -7.49 -9.79
CA PHE A 144 -32.49 -8.23 -9.46
C PHE A 144 -32.99 -7.96 -8.04
N GLY A 145 -32.28 -7.11 -7.30
CA GLY A 145 -32.60 -6.78 -5.91
C GLY A 145 -32.16 -7.85 -4.91
N LEU A 146 -32.08 -7.42 -3.66
CA LEU A 146 -31.83 -8.26 -2.49
C LEU A 146 -33.02 -8.08 -1.54
N ASP A 147 -33.86 -9.10 -1.39
CA ASP A 147 -34.97 -9.01 -0.46
C ASP A 147 -34.54 -9.29 0.99
N LEU A 148 -35.45 -9.06 1.96
CA LEU A 148 -35.13 -9.19 3.38
C LEU A 148 -34.80 -10.63 3.81
N ASP A 149 -35.30 -11.67 3.14
CA ASP A 149 -34.94 -13.06 3.47
C ASP A 149 -33.50 -13.36 3.00
N GLU A 150 -33.15 -12.90 1.81
CA GLU A 150 -31.79 -13.01 1.28
C GLU A 150 -30.81 -12.15 2.08
N ALA A 151 -31.17 -10.90 2.42
CA ALA A 151 -30.35 -10.02 3.25
C ALA A 151 -30.09 -10.62 4.64
N THR A 152 -31.12 -11.21 5.26
CA THR A 152 -30.98 -11.94 6.53
C THR A 152 -30.02 -13.11 6.39
N SER A 153 -30.20 -13.89 5.33
CA SER A 153 -29.37 -15.06 5.08
C SER A 153 -27.91 -14.66 4.85
N LEU A 154 -27.70 -13.57 4.12
CA LEU A 154 -26.37 -13.05 3.80
C LEU A 154 -25.68 -12.49 5.04
N SER A 155 -26.37 -11.69 5.86
CA SER A 155 -25.83 -11.23 7.14
C SER A 155 -25.45 -12.38 8.06
N LYS A 156 -26.29 -13.42 8.19
CA LYS A 156 -25.98 -14.60 9.00
C LYS A 156 -24.75 -15.32 8.49
N ALA A 157 -24.70 -15.57 7.18
CA ALA A 157 -23.57 -16.24 6.55
C ALA A 157 -22.26 -15.45 6.71
N MET A 158 -22.28 -14.12 6.56
CA MET A 158 -21.10 -13.27 6.74
C MET A 158 -20.53 -13.35 8.16
N VAL A 159 -21.40 -13.40 9.17
CA VAL A 159 -21.01 -13.51 10.59
C VAL A 159 -20.46 -14.89 10.90
N GLU A 160 -21.14 -15.94 10.44
CA GLU A 160 -20.75 -17.33 10.73
C GLU A 160 -19.42 -17.74 10.09
N VAL A 161 -19.05 -17.09 8.99
CA VAL A 161 -17.78 -17.35 8.29
C VAL A 161 -16.63 -16.48 8.84
N GLY A 162 -16.93 -15.36 9.52
CA GLY A 162 -15.94 -14.45 10.11
C GLY A 162 -15.60 -14.72 11.57
N GLU A 163 -14.72 -13.88 12.14
CA GLU A 163 -14.47 -13.88 13.59
C GLU A 163 -15.53 -13.08 14.36
N THR A 164 -15.83 -13.49 15.59
CA THR A 164 -16.77 -12.77 16.46
C THR A 164 -16.10 -12.32 17.75
N LEU A 165 -16.36 -11.09 18.18
CA LEU A 165 -15.91 -10.59 19.47
C LEU A 165 -16.78 -11.20 20.58
N ASN A 166 -16.23 -12.20 21.28
CA ASN A 166 -16.86 -12.76 22.47
C ASN A 166 -16.43 -12.00 23.73
N LEU A 167 -17.40 -11.47 24.48
CA LEU A 167 -17.24 -10.74 25.74
C LEU A 167 -17.93 -11.48 26.91
N ASP A 168 -17.82 -12.80 26.98
CA ASP A 168 -18.30 -13.60 28.12
C ASP A 168 -19.80 -13.33 28.47
N ASP A 169 -20.67 -13.33 27.45
CA ASP A 169 -22.12 -13.07 27.55
C ASP A 169 -22.57 -11.67 28.03
N VAL A 170 -21.67 -10.70 28.05
CA VAL A 170 -21.99 -9.29 28.37
C VAL A 170 -23.07 -8.74 27.42
N PHE A 171 -24.00 -7.96 27.98
CA PHE A 171 -25.05 -7.29 27.22
C PHE A 171 -24.47 -6.11 26.42
N VAL A 172 -24.17 -6.36 25.15
CA VAL A 172 -23.58 -5.35 24.25
C VAL A 172 -24.66 -4.52 23.56
N VAL A 173 -24.47 -3.21 23.60
CA VAL A 173 -25.22 -2.24 22.81
C VAL A 173 -24.30 -1.57 21.79
N ASP A 174 -24.82 -1.17 20.64
CA ASP A 174 -24.02 -0.45 19.63
C ASP A 174 -24.88 0.58 18.89
N LYS A 175 -24.20 1.49 18.19
CA LYS A 175 -24.80 2.42 17.23
C LYS A 175 -24.09 2.35 15.90
N HIS A 176 -24.82 2.47 14.80
CA HIS A 176 -24.25 2.72 13.49
C HIS A 176 -24.78 4.04 12.91
N SER A 177 -24.01 4.71 12.06
CA SER A 177 -24.54 5.83 11.27
C SER A 177 -24.23 5.55 9.81
N ILE A 178 -25.24 5.70 8.95
CA ILE A 178 -25.10 5.51 7.50
C ILE A 178 -24.21 6.60 6.87
N GLY A 179 -23.99 7.70 7.60
CA GLY A 179 -23.07 8.77 7.23
C GLY A 179 -23.63 9.71 6.17
N GLY A 180 -22.75 10.54 5.61
CA GLY A 180 -23.12 11.57 4.62
C GLY A 180 -23.38 12.96 5.21
N VAL A 181 -23.15 13.17 6.52
CA VAL A 181 -23.17 14.51 7.12
C VAL A 181 -21.77 14.87 7.61
N PRO A 182 -21.21 16.05 7.23
CA PRO A 182 -19.95 16.53 7.75
C PRO A 182 -20.02 16.86 9.23
N GLY A 183 -18.87 16.77 9.91
CA GLY A 183 -18.77 17.16 11.32
C GLY A 183 -19.49 16.24 12.30
N ASP A 184 -19.90 15.03 11.91
CA ASP A 184 -20.68 14.16 12.79
C ASP A 184 -19.83 13.45 13.87
N LYS A 185 -19.42 14.18 14.91
CA LYS A 185 -18.70 13.66 16.10
C LYS A 185 -19.61 13.00 17.15
N THR A 186 -20.86 12.67 16.80
CA THR A 186 -21.84 12.16 17.76
C THR A 186 -21.33 10.96 18.56
N SER A 187 -20.51 10.09 17.96
CA SER A 187 -19.93 8.93 18.65
C SER A 187 -19.03 9.30 19.83
N LEU A 188 -18.27 10.41 19.75
CA LEU A 188 -17.39 10.86 20.84
C LEU A 188 -18.18 11.32 22.07
N VAL A 189 -19.44 11.71 21.90
CA VAL A 189 -20.34 12.09 22.99
C VAL A 189 -21.20 10.90 23.43
N ALA A 190 -21.81 10.18 22.49
CA ALA A 190 -22.75 9.10 22.79
C ALA A 190 -22.10 7.89 23.46
N VAL A 191 -20.92 7.43 22.98
CA VAL A 191 -20.23 6.25 23.54
C VAL A 191 -19.93 6.40 25.03
N PRO A 192 -19.28 7.48 25.50
CA PRO A 192 -19.04 7.64 26.93
C PRO A 192 -20.33 7.87 27.74
N THR A 193 -21.36 8.52 27.17
CA THR A 193 -22.68 8.61 27.82
C THR A 193 -23.31 7.23 28.03
N ILE A 194 -23.22 6.36 27.03
CA ILE A 194 -23.75 4.99 27.09
C ILE A 194 -22.98 4.16 28.13
N ALA A 195 -21.65 4.22 28.11
CA ALA A 195 -20.81 3.54 29.09
C ALA A 195 -21.00 4.09 30.51
N ALA A 196 -21.29 5.38 30.68
CA ALA A 196 -21.58 5.99 31.97
C ALA A 196 -22.92 5.51 32.58
N ALA A 197 -23.85 5.04 31.75
CA ALA A 197 -25.08 4.39 32.19
C ALA A 197 -24.89 2.91 32.59
N GLY A 198 -23.67 2.38 32.48
CA GLY A 198 -23.36 0.99 32.80
C GLY A 198 -23.60 -0.01 31.67
N LEU A 199 -23.87 0.47 30.45
CA LEU A 199 -23.99 -0.38 29.26
C LEU A 199 -22.64 -0.61 28.59
N THR A 200 -22.48 -1.75 27.93
CA THR A 200 -21.23 -2.10 27.24
C THR A 200 -21.30 -1.77 25.75
N ILE A 201 -20.37 -0.95 25.25
CA ILE A 201 -20.33 -0.50 23.84
C ILE A 201 -18.90 -0.55 23.24
N PRO A 202 -18.50 -1.68 22.63
CA PRO A 202 -17.22 -1.83 21.95
C PRO A 202 -17.26 -1.19 20.55
N LYS A 203 -17.23 0.14 20.46
CA LYS A 203 -17.52 0.86 19.20
C LYS A 203 -16.38 0.75 18.19
N THR A 204 -16.58 -0.05 17.15
CA THR A 204 -15.71 -0.12 15.96
C THR A 204 -16.15 0.88 14.89
N SER A 205 -15.20 1.59 14.27
CA SER A 205 -15.43 2.58 13.20
C SER A 205 -14.44 2.39 12.04
N SER A 206 -14.80 2.80 10.83
CA SER A 206 -13.92 2.74 9.64
C SER A 206 -12.95 3.93 9.58
N ARG A 207 -12.02 3.94 8.60
CA ARG A 207 -11.12 5.04 8.22
C ARG A 207 -11.60 5.75 6.89
N ALA A 208 -11.75 7.07 6.83
CA ALA A 208 -12.01 8.04 5.75
C ALA A 208 -10.81 8.25 4.86
N ILE A 209 -10.91 7.65 3.71
CA ILE A 209 -10.02 7.79 2.56
C ILE A 209 -9.63 9.28 2.34
N THR A 210 -8.35 9.67 2.53
CA THR A 210 -7.82 10.98 2.08
C THR A 210 -6.35 10.97 1.60
N SER A 211 -6.00 11.96 0.75
CA SER A 211 -4.80 12.25 -0.11
C SER A 211 -3.37 12.29 0.50
N ALA A 212 -2.86 11.22 1.11
CA ALA A 212 -1.47 11.18 1.60
C ALA A 212 -0.61 10.82 0.40
N SER A 213 0.48 11.53 0.10
CA SER A 213 1.18 11.28 -1.16
C SER A 213 2.67 11.62 -1.14
N VAL A 214 3.40 11.00 -2.05
CA VAL A 214 4.81 11.24 -2.32
C VAL A 214 5.00 12.04 -3.62
N ALA A 215 6.16 12.67 -3.76
CA ALA A 215 6.50 13.44 -4.97
C ALA A 215 6.62 12.54 -6.21
N TYR A 216 6.44 13.12 -7.40
CA TYR A 216 6.62 12.45 -8.70
C TYR A 216 7.94 11.67 -8.81
N ASP A 217 9.06 12.32 -8.45
CA ASP A 217 10.42 11.79 -8.59
C ASP A 217 10.83 10.80 -7.48
N THR A 218 9.87 10.35 -6.66
CA THR A 218 10.11 9.42 -5.56
C THR A 218 10.37 8.03 -6.13
N PRO A 219 11.59 7.47 -5.96
CA PRO A 219 11.86 6.11 -6.39
C PRO A 219 11.11 5.13 -5.50
N ILE A 220 10.49 4.13 -6.10
CA ILE A 220 9.84 2.99 -5.42
C ILE A 220 10.42 1.68 -5.94
N LEU A 221 10.41 0.65 -5.10
CA LEU A 221 10.79 -0.70 -5.49
C LEU A 221 9.54 -1.49 -5.84
N ILE A 222 9.41 -1.89 -7.10
CA ILE A 222 8.30 -2.73 -7.56
C ILE A 222 8.82 -4.09 -8.02
N LYS A 223 8.01 -5.12 -7.86
CA LYS A 223 8.19 -6.43 -8.48
C LYS A 223 7.05 -6.65 -9.45
N SER A 224 7.37 -6.78 -10.73
CA SER A 224 6.38 -7.07 -11.79
C SER A 224 6.85 -8.26 -12.59
N ASN A 225 5.98 -9.25 -12.79
CA ASN A 225 6.30 -10.49 -13.50
C ASN A 225 7.55 -11.21 -12.96
N GLY A 226 7.73 -11.20 -11.63
CA GLY A 226 8.89 -11.80 -10.97
C GLY A 226 10.19 -11.01 -11.08
N ILE A 227 10.20 -9.84 -11.74
CA ILE A 227 11.37 -8.98 -11.89
C ILE A 227 11.23 -7.76 -11.00
N VAL A 228 12.24 -7.54 -10.15
CA VAL A 228 12.33 -6.36 -9.30
C VAL A 228 12.98 -5.20 -10.06
N LYS A 229 12.37 -4.02 -10.01
CA LYS A 229 12.87 -2.77 -10.60
C LYS A 229 12.70 -1.60 -9.64
N ILE A 230 13.56 -0.61 -9.79
CA ILE A 230 13.38 0.71 -9.18
C ILE A 230 12.78 1.61 -10.25
N VAL A 231 11.64 2.21 -9.96
CA VAL A 231 10.93 3.13 -10.87
C VAL A 231 10.58 4.40 -10.12
N GLU A 232 10.37 5.50 -10.84
CA GLU A 232 9.76 6.70 -10.26
C GLU A 232 8.24 6.51 -10.16
N ILE A 233 7.67 6.78 -8.99
CA ILE A 233 6.25 6.52 -8.73
C ILE A 233 5.35 7.31 -9.68
N GLY A 234 5.70 8.56 -10.00
CA GLY A 234 4.88 9.40 -10.86
C GLY A 234 4.75 8.83 -12.26
N GLU A 235 5.88 8.46 -12.89
CA GLU A 235 5.90 7.82 -14.20
C GLU A 235 5.12 6.49 -14.18
N PHE A 236 5.33 5.68 -13.15
CA PHE A 236 4.66 4.39 -12.99
C PHE A 236 3.13 4.53 -12.90
N VAL A 237 2.65 5.44 -12.04
CA VAL A 237 1.21 5.65 -11.82
C VAL A 237 0.57 6.34 -13.02
N ASP A 238 1.20 7.37 -13.59
CA ASP A 238 0.66 8.07 -14.76
C ASP A 238 0.54 7.15 -15.96
N LYS A 239 1.50 6.24 -16.17
CA LYS A 239 1.40 5.24 -17.23
C LYS A 239 0.18 4.35 -17.04
N LEU A 240 -0.02 3.80 -15.85
CA LEU A 240 -1.18 2.94 -15.56
C LEU A 240 -2.51 3.68 -15.75
N ILE A 241 -2.60 4.94 -15.29
CA ILE A 241 -3.81 5.75 -15.43
C ILE A 241 -4.09 6.13 -16.89
N ASN A 242 -3.07 6.57 -17.62
CA ASN A 242 -3.22 7.04 -19.00
C ASN A 242 -3.51 5.88 -19.98
N ASP A 243 -2.88 4.73 -19.76
CA ASP A 243 -3.10 3.52 -20.57
C ASP A 243 -4.38 2.77 -20.13
N ASN A 244 -5.06 3.25 -19.08
CA ASN A 244 -6.23 2.63 -18.46
C ASN A 244 -5.97 1.16 -18.06
N GLU A 245 -4.73 0.87 -17.66
CA GLU A 245 -4.27 -0.46 -17.25
C GLU A 245 -4.57 -0.70 -15.77
N ARG A 246 -5.10 -1.88 -15.46
CA ARG A 246 -5.26 -2.31 -14.06
C ARG A 246 -3.90 -2.64 -13.45
N VAL A 247 -3.77 -2.41 -12.16
CA VAL A 247 -2.64 -2.89 -11.37
C VAL A 247 -2.72 -4.42 -11.27
N ASN A 248 -2.22 -5.12 -12.27
CA ASN A 248 -2.14 -6.58 -12.28
C ASN A 248 -0.69 -7.01 -12.08
N ASP A 249 -0.46 -7.97 -11.18
CA ASP A 249 0.84 -8.62 -10.97
C ASP A 249 2.00 -7.66 -10.62
N VAL A 250 1.68 -6.57 -9.91
CA VAL A 250 2.68 -5.67 -9.31
C VAL A 250 2.65 -5.80 -7.80
N GLU A 251 3.83 -5.99 -7.22
CA GLU A 251 4.03 -6.10 -5.77
C GLU A 251 5.05 -5.05 -5.27
N VAL A 252 4.91 -4.63 -4.03
CA VAL A 252 5.83 -3.71 -3.34
C VAL A 252 6.26 -4.30 -1.99
N PRO A 253 7.47 -4.02 -1.50
CA PRO A 253 7.93 -4.54 -0.22
C PRO A 253 7.25 -3.83 0.96
N VAL A 254 6.78 -4.61 1.92
CA VAL A 254 6.14 -4.18 3.18
C VAL A 254 6.75 -4.91 4.37
N PHE A 255 6.62 -4.38 5.59
CA PHE A 255 7.00 -5.11 6.80
C PHE A 255 5.77 -5.59 7.59
N ASP A 256 5.84 -6.72 8.29
CA ASP A 256 4.76 -7.24 9.14
C ASP A 256 4.93 -6.91 10.64
N ASN A 257 4.05 -7.44 11.49
CA ASN A 257 4.09 -7.24 12.95
C ASN A 257 5.29 -7.95 13.63
N GLU A 258 5.96 -8.86 12.91
CA GLU A 258 7.17 -9.56 13.34
C GLU A 258 8.45 -8.89 12.80
N PHE A 259 8.30 -7.72 12.18
CA PHE A 259 9.37 -6.93 11.60
C PHE A 259 10.08 -7.62 10.42
N LYS A 260 9.39 -8.54 9.73
CA LYS A 260 9.86 -9.20 8.51
C LYS A 260 9.39 -8.47 7.27
N VAL A 261 10.20 -8.49 6.21
CA VAL A 261 9.92 -7.77 4.96
C VAL A 261 9.54 -8.76 3.85
N SER A 262 8.38 -8.55 3.23
CA SER A 262 7.88 -9.37 2.12
C SER A 262 7.26 -8.50 1.02
N PHE A 263 7.22 -9.00 -0.22
CA PHE A 263 6.51 -8.33 -1.32
C PHE A 263 5.02 -8.63 -1.21
N LYS A 264 4.18 -7.60 -1.33
CA LYS A 264 2.72 -7.70 -1.29
C LYS A 264 2.08 -6.97 -2.46
N LYS A 265 0.94 -7.48 -2.92
CA LYS A 265 0.24 -6.99 -4.11
C LYS A 265 -0.28 -5.58 -3.91
N LEU A 266 -0.14 -4.81 -4.97
CA LEU A 266 -0.67 -3.47 -5.05
C LEU A 266 -2.12 -3.55 -5.54
N THR A 267 -3.05 -2.97 -4.79
CA THR A 267 -4.51 -3.05 -5.05
C THR A 267 -5.05 -1.80 -5.73
N GLY A 268 -4.30 -0.71 -5.70
CA GLY A 268 -4.70 0.54 -6.35
C GLY A 268 -3.56 1.56 -6.37
N VAL A 269 -3.62 2.48 -7.33
CA VAL A 269 -2.72 3.62 -7.42
C VAL A 269 -3.53 4.90 -7.36
N PHE A 270 -2.96 5.94 -6.78
CA PHE A 270 -3.60 7.24 -6.67
C PHE A 270 -2.73 8.34 -7.27
N ARG A 271 -3.40 9.27 -7.92
CA ARG A 271 -2.84 10.53 -8.41
C ARG A 271 -3.69 11.66 -7.86
N HIS A 272 -3.05 12.59 -7.18
CA HIS A 272 -3.69 13.77 -6.59
C HIS A 272 -3.02 15.03 -7.11
N SER A 273 -3.75 16.14 -7.15
CA SER A 273 -3.16 17.45 -7.41
C SER A 273 -2.11 17.76 -6.34
N ALA A 274 -0.94 18.20 -6.78
CA ALA A 274 0.16 18.47 -5.88
C ALA A 274 0.00 19.81 -5.15
N PRO A 275 0.38 19.88 -3.86
CA PRO A 275 0.52 21.17 -3.20
C PRO A 275 1.72 21.94 -3.77
N LYS A 276 1.73 23.28 -3.58
CA LYS A 276 2.87 24.14 -3.98
C LYS A 276 4.16 23.84 -3.21
N GLN A 277 4.06 23.18 -2.05
CA GLN A 277 5.18 22.86 -1.17
C GLN A 277 5.16 21.40 -0.73
N LEU A 278 6.33 20.78 -0.67
CA LEU A 278 6.56 19.43 -0.14
C LEU A 278 7.59 19.49 1.00
N LEU A 279 7.62 18.47 1.84
CA LEU A 279 8.69 18.26 2.83
C LEU A 279 9.70 17.25 2.29
N GLU A 280 10.99 17.57 2.37
CA GLU A 280 12.09 16.63 2.21
C GLU A 280 12.62 16.24 3.58
N ILE A 281 12.41 14.98 3.95
CA ILE A 281 12.98 14.40 5.17
C ILE A 281 14.31 13.77 4.81
N THR A 282 15.37 14.16 5.49
CA THR A 282 16.70 13.58 5.33
C THR A 282 17.15 12.88 6.60
N LEU A 283 17.50 11.60 6.48
CA LEU A 283 17.98 10.74 7.57
C LEU A 283 19.51 10.86 7.74
N GLN A 284 20.02 10.38 8.88
CA GLN A 284 21.44 10.46 9.23
C GLN A 284 22.40 9.76 8.25
N THR A 285 21.90 8.81 7.44
CA THR A 285 22.68 8.12 6.40
C THR A 285 22.66 8.84 5.05
N GLY A 286 21.97 9.98 4.96
CA GLY A 286 21.71 10.71 3.71
C GLY A 286 20.40 10.31 3.02
N ARG A 287 19.81 9.15 3.33
CA ARG A 287 18.52 8.70 2.77
C ARG A 287 17.48 9.80 2.92
N LYS A 288 16.64 9.99 1.90
CA LYS A 288 15.64 11.05 1.93
C LYS A 288 14.40 10.74 1.11
N VAL A 289 13.29 11.36 1.48
CA VAL A 289 12.02 11.24 0.76
C VAL A 289 11.34 12.61 0.70
N LYS A 290 10.70 12.90 -0.44
CA LYS A 290 9.88 14.10 -0.64
C LYS A 290 8.41 13.71 -0.57
N VAL A 291 7.69 14.35 0.34
CA VAL A 291 6.33 13.96 0.69
C VAL A 291 5.46 15.18 0.93
N THR A 292 4.16 15.02 0.77
CA THR A 292 3.21 16.02 1.29
C THR A 292 3.35 16.09 2.80
N LYS A 293 3.13 17.27 3.40
CA LYS A 293 3.19 17.49 4.87
C LYS A 293 2.41 16.44 5.68
N ASP A 294 1.37 15.89 5.06
CA ASP A 294 0.37 15.05 5.69
C ASP A 294 0.60 13.56 5.43
N HIS A 295 1.62 13.22 4.65
CA HIS A 295 1.99 11.83 4.43
C HIS A 295 2.53 11.26 5.75
N SER A 296 2.22 10.01 6.05
CA SER A 296 2.68 9.40 7.31
C SER A 296 3.91 8.52 7.09
N VAL A 297 4.84 8.60 8.05
CA VAL A 297 6.08 7.83 8.07
C VAL A 297 6.14 7.06 9.37
N PHE A 298 6.61 5.81 9.30
CA PHE A 298 6.75 4.96 10.47
C PHE A 298 7.93 5.40 11.34
N VAL A 299 7.69 5.57 12.63
CA VAL A 299 8.72 5.89 13.63
C VAL A 299 8.70 4.89 14.78
N LEU A 300 9.86 4.68 15.40
CA LEU A 300 9.98 3.89 16.62
C LEU A 300 9.88 4.80 17.85
N LYS A 301 8.90 4.55 18.72
CA LYS A 301 8.76 5.22 20.02
C LYS A 301 8.33 4.22 21.10
N ASN A 302 9.07 4.20 22.21
CA ASN A 302 8.82 3.34 23.38
C ASN A 302 8.55 1.85 23.05
N GLY A 303 9.30 1.29 22.10
CA GLY A 303 9.19 -0.12 21.69
C GLY A 303 8.01 -0.41 20.75
N ARG A 304 7.32 0.62 20.26
CA ARG A 304 6.23 0.51 19.28
C ARG A 304 6.58 1.25 17.99
N ILE A 305 6.11 0.71 16.87
CA ILE A 305 6.15 1.40 15.59
C ILE A 305 4.84 2.18 15.46
N LEU A 306 4.95 3.49 15.33
CA LEU A 306 3.83 4.40 15.15
C LEU A 306 3.89 5.01 13.76
N SER A 307 2.75 5.28 13.16
CA SER A 307 2.67 6.10 11.95
C SER A 307 2.52 7.55 12.39
N LEU A 308 3.45 8.44 11.99
CA LEU A 308 3.36 9.87 12.29
C LEU A 308 3.29 10.69 10.99
N PRO A 309 2.40 11.70 10.91
CA PRO A 309 2.42 12.67 9.84
C PRO A 309 3.77 13.37 9.74
N THR A 310 4.20 13.68 8.52
CA THR A 310 5.53 14.27 8.30
C THR A 310 5.68 15.67 8.88
N SER A 311 4.58 16.38 9.10
CA SER A 311 4.50 17.64 9.85
C SER A 311 4.84 17.50 11.34
N GLU A 312 4.57 16.36 11.94
CA GLU A 312 4.83 16.10 13.37
C GLU A 312 6.24 15.57 13.64
N LEU A 313 6.96 15.16 12.58
CA LEU A 313 8.30 14.63 12.70
C LEU A 313 9.27 15.69 13.18
N LYS A 314 10.14 15.31 14.12
CA LYS A 314 11.18 16.18 14.65
C LYS A 314 12.55 15.66 14.27
N LYS A 315 13.48 16.60 14.10
CA LYS A 315 14.90 16.25 14.00
C LYS A 315 15.29 15.43 15.21
N GLY A 316 15.70 14.20 14.96
CA GLY A 316 16.08 13.26 15.99
C GLY A 316 15.13 12.09 16.20
N ASP A 317 13.93 12.10 15.64
CA ASP A 317 13.06 10.92 15.62
C ASP A 317 13.71 9.79 14.80
N TYR A 318 13.40 8.53 15.16
CA TYR A 318 13.91 7.35 14.46
C TYR A 318 12.87 6.81 13.50
N VAL A 319 13.12 6.97 12.20
CA VAL A 319 12.28 6.47 11.10
C VAL A 319 12.61 5.01 10.81
N VAL A 320 11.57 4.22 10.54
CA VAL A 320 11.69 2.82 10.16
C VAL A 320 12.10 2.70 8.69
N VAL A 321 13.15 1.93 8.44
CA VAL A 321 13.69 1.66 7.09
C VAL A 321 13.92 0.16 6.92
N PRO A 322 13.92 -0.38 5.70
CA PRO A 322 14.33 -1.76 5.49
C PRO A 322 15.84 -1.91 5.75
N ARG A 323 16.23 -2.96 6.47
CA ARG A 323 17.62 -3.39 6.65
C ARG A 323 18.00 -4.49 5.66
N LYS A 324 17.02 -5.34 5.30
CA LYS A 324 17.15 -6.42 4.32
C LYS A 324 15.85 -6.52 3.51
N ILE A 325 15.97 -6.78 2.21
CA ILE A 325 14.84 -7.08 1.32
C ILE A 325 15.21 -8.32 0.52
N ASN A 326 14.42 -9.39 0.64
CA ASN A 326 14.65 -10.61 -0.11
C ASN A 326 14.05 -10.44 -1.52
N VAL A 327 14.86 -10.65 -2.56
CA VAL A 327 14.49 -10.46 -3.97
C VAL A 327 14.61 -11.77 -4.75
N PRO A 328 13.79 -12.00 -5.79
CA PRO A 328 13.88 -13.18 -6.64
C PRO A 328 15.19 -13.21 -7.43
N GLU A 329 15.56 -14.40 -7.91
CA GLU A 329 16.77 -14.63 -8.71
C GLU A 329 16.41 -15.10 -10.12
N ILE A 330 17.06 -14.50 -11.12
CA ILE A 330 17.01 -14.92 -12.52
C ILE A 330 18.34 -15.54 -12.92
N SER A 331 18.27 -16.61 -13.72
CA SER A 331 19.45 -17.33 -14.22
C SER A 331 19.91 -16.86 -15.60
N GLU A 332 19.02 -16.28 -16.39
CA GLU A 332 19.28 -15.87 -17.77
C GLU A 332 18.38 -14.72 -18.24
N VAL A 333 18.80 -14.06 -19.32
CA VAL A 333 18.08 -12.97 -19.98
C VAL A 333 17.88 -13.32 -21.46
N ASP A 334 16.62 -13.39 -21.89
CA ASP A 334 16.24 -13.58 -23.29
C ASP A 334 16.25 -12.23 -24.03
N LEU A 335 17.30 -12.00 -24.84
CA LEU A 335 17.44 -10.76 -25.59
C LEU A 335 16.38 -10.60 -26.70
N VAL A 336 15.82 -11.70 -27.22
CA VAL A 336 14.76 -11.62 -28.24
C VAL A 336 13.51 -11.03 -27.61
N ARG A 337 13.08 -11.58 -26.47
CA ARG A 337 11.92 -11.09 -25.72
C ARG A 337 12.11 -9.62 -25.35
N GLU A 338 13.26 -9.28 -24.77
CA GLU A 338 13.56 -7.90 -24.34
C GLU A 338 13.64 -6.92 -25.51
N PHE A 339 14.20 -7.32 -26.66
CA PHE A 339 14.20 -6.46 -27.84
C PHE A 339 12.81 -6.26 -28.44
N LEU A 340 12.01 -7.33 -28.57
CA LEU A 340 10.63 -7.22 -29.05
C LEU A 340 9.76 -6.34 -28.13
N ASP A 341 10.09 -6.27 -26.85
CA ASP A 341 9.38 -5.44 -25.89
C ASP A 341 9.81 -3.98 -25.92
N LYS A 342 11.12 -3.71 -26.03
CA LYS A 342 11.69 -2.38 -25.77
C LYS A 342 12.15 -1.61 -27.00
N LEU A 343 12.37 -2.27 -28.14
CA LEU A 343 12.91 -1.61 -29.33
C LEU A 343 11.82 -1.25 -30.35
N PRO A 344 11.87 -0.04 -30.92
CA PRO A 344 11.04 0.32 -32.06
C PRO A 344 11.27 -0.60 -33.28
N GLU A 345 10.22 -0.79 -34.09
CA GLU A 345 10.23 -1.73 -35.24
C GLU A 345 11.40 -1.48 -36.22
N LYS A 346 11.81 -0.22 -36.43
CA LYS A 346 12.95 0.15 -37.27
C LYS A 346 14.28 -0.52 -36.87
N TYR A 347 14.46 -0.83 -35.58
CA TYR A 347 15.64 -1.55 -35.10
C TYR A 347 15.44 -3.06 -35.23
N LEU A 348 14.24 -3.56 -34.96
CA LEU A 348 13.87 -4.98 -35.07
C LEU A 348 14.05 -5.52 -36.48
N ASP A 349 13.78 -4.71 -37.51
CA ASP A 349 14.04 -5.04 -38.93
C ASP A 349 15.53 -5.29 -39.23
N ARG A 350 16.40 -4.73 -38.39
CA ARG A 350 17.85 -4.79 -38.56
C ARG A 350 18.49 -5.76 -37.59
N ILE A 351 17.77 -6.33 -36.63
CA ILE A 351 18.28 -7.38 -35.75
C ILE A 351 17.84 -8.71 -36.32
N PHE A 352 18.80 -9.58 -36.63
CA PHE A 352 18.54 -10.90 -37.18
C PHE A 352 18.90 -11.97 -36.16
N ILE A 353 18.03 -12.96 -36.01
CA ILE A 353 18.28 -14.19 -35.28
C ILE A 353 18.68 -15.33 -36.21
N LYS A 354 19.66 -16.11 -35.77
CA LYS A 354 20.11 -17.38 -36.35
C LYS A 354 19.91 -18.51 -35.35
N GLY A 355 19.63 -19.70 -35.87
CA GLY A 355 19.50 -20.92 -35.05
C GLY A 355 18.13 -21.09 -34.39
N LEU A 356 17.12 -20.32 -34.81
CA LEU A 356 15.74 -20.49 -34.36
C LEU A 356 15.09 -21.72 -35.01
N ASP A 357 14.33 -22.52 -34.24
CA ASP A 357 13.50 -23.57 -34.85
C ASP A 357 12.34 -22.92 -35.63
N LYS A 358 12.19 -23.33 -36.89
CA LYS A 358 11.16 -22.80 -37.80
C LYS A 358 9.82 -23.50 -37.64
N ARG A 359 9.78 -24.68 -37.01
CA ARG A 359 8.55 -25.45 -36.80
C ARG A 359 7.62 -24.71 -35.84
N GLY A 360 6.41 -24.39 -36.29
CA GLY A 360 5.41 -23.66 -35.50
C GLY A 360 5.71 -22.16 -35.31
N LEU A 361 6.70 -21.60 -36.00
CA LEU A 361 7.07 -20.19 -35.87
C LEU A 361 6.04 -19.29 -36.56
N GLN A 362 5.37 -18.44 -35.77
CA GLN A 362 4.44 -17.45 -36.32
C GLN A 362 5.19 -16.20 -36.80
N ILE A 363 5.16 -15.96 -38.11
CA ILE A 363 5.78 -14.78 -38.74
C ILE A 363 4.77 -13.95 -39.53
N LYS A 364 5.03 -12.64 -39.63
CA LYS A 364 4.27 -11.69 -40.47
C LYS A 364 4.35 -12.10 -41.94
N GLU A 365 3.37 -11.71 -42.75
CA GLU A 365 3.37 -11.96 -44.20
C GLU A 365 4.44 -11.10 -44.87
N VAL A 366 5.66 -11.66 -44.97
CA VAL A 366 6.86 -10.94 -45.43
C VAL A 366 7.50 -11.58 -46.66
N PHE A 367 6.89 -12.64 -47.20
CA PHE A 367 7.40 -13.41 -48.35
C PHE A 367 7.11 -12.78 -49.71
N ASN A 368 6.80 -11.49 -49.73
CA ASN A 368 6.40 -10.73 -50.91
C ASN A 368 7.59 -10.43 -51.84
N SER A 369 8.80 -10.94 -51.54
CA SER A 369 9.97 -10.87 -52.42
C SER A 369 10.85 -12.12 -52.30
N TRP A 370 11.46 -12.52 -53.42
CA TRP A 370 12.44 -13.61 -53.49
C TRP A 370 13.58 -13.45 -52.46
N LYS A 371 13.99 -12.21 -52.22
CA LYS A 371 15.02 -11.86 -51.24
C LYS A 371 14.64 -12.22 -49.81
N ASN A 372 13.39 -11.99 -49.41
CA ASN A 372 12.89 -12.32 -48.07
C ASN A 372 12.70 -13.82 -47.90
N TYR A 373 12.16 -14.49 -48.92
CA TYR A 373 12.07 -15.96 -48.95
C TYR A 373 13.46 -16.60 -48.79
N MET A 374 14.47 -16.12 -49.52
CA MET A 374 15.84 -16.64 -49.42
C MET A 374 16.48 -16.39 -48.05
N ARG A 375 16.19 -15.25 -47.39
CA ARG A 375 16.64 -14.98 -46.02
C ARG A 375 16.06 -15.97 -45.02
N TYR A 376 14.75 -16.20 -45.08
CA TYR A 376 14.07 -17.18 -44.24
C TYR A 376 14.60 -18.60 -44.49
N ARG A 377 14.77 -19.00 -45.75
CA ARG A 377 15.34 -20.31 -46.11
C ARG A 377 16.73 -20.51 -45.48
N ARG A 378 17.58 -19.49 -45.52
CA ARG A 378 18.92 -19.47 -44.90
C ARG A 378 18.93 -19.36 -43.37
N GLY A 379 17.76 -19.27 -42.71
CA GLY A 379 17.66 -19.21 -41.25
C GLY A 379 18.13 -17.87 -40.66
N LEU A 380 18.08 -16.79 -41.45
CA LEU A 380 18.40 -15.44 -41.01
C LEU A 380 17.11 -14.62 -40.93
N ILE A 381 16.50 -14.60 -39.75
CA ILE A 381 15.15 -14.06 -39.53
C ILE A 381 15.24 -12.71 -38.82
N PRO A 382 14.79 -11.59 -39.41
CA PRO A 382 14.58 -10.33 -38.69
C PRO A 382 13.64 -10.50 -37.51
N LEU A 383 13.92 -9.84 -36.38
CA LEU A 383 13.03 -9.91 -35.21
C LEU A 383 11.65 -9.29 -35.49
N SER A 384 11.58 -8.27 -36.34
CA SER A 384 10.30 -7.65 -36.77
C SER A 384 9.34 -8.62 -37.45
N TRP A 385 9.85 -9.73 -37.99
CA TRP A 385 9.02 -10.74 -38.64
C TRP A 385 8.26 -11.59 -37.62
N LEU A 386 8.68 -11.64 -36.36
CA LEU A 386 8.03 -12.46 -35.33
C LEU A 386 6.67 -11.83 -34.95
N LYS A 387 5.59 -12.61 -35.00
CA LYS A 387 4.23 -12.14 -34.64
C LYS A 387 4.01 -12.04 -33.14
N THR A 388 4.75 -12.82 -32.35
CA THR A 388 4.53 -12.98 -30.91
C THR A 388 5.81 -12.67 -30.14
N LYS A 389 5.67 -12.16 -28.91
CA LYS A 389 6.80 -11.99 -27.97
C LYS A 389 7.25 -13.31 -27.33
N GLU A 390 6.41 -14.36 -27.35
CA GLU A 390 6.66 -15.67 -26.71
C GLU A 390 7.33 -16.69 -27.64
N VAL A 391 8.44 -16.29 -28.24
CA VAL A 391 9.24 -17.18 -29.11
C VAL A 391 10.18 -18.01 -28.25
N ARG A 392 10.16 -19.33 -28.41
CA ARG A 392 11.13 -20.20 -27.73
C ARG A 392 12.49 -20.03 -28.41
N VAL A 393 13.43 -19.42 -27.71
CA VAL A 393 14.80 -19.20 -28.18
C VAL A 393 15.70 -20.33 -27.67
N PRO A 394 16.35 -21.13 -28.54
CA PRO A 394 17.28 -22.16 -28.11
C PRO A 394 18.62 -21.56 -27.65
N GLU A 395 19.31 -22.23 -26.72
CA GLU A 395 20.57 -21.76 -26.10
C GLU A 395 21.70 -21.48 -27.12
N GLY A 396 21.69 -22.14 -28.28
CA GLY A 396 22.65 -21.90 -29.37
C GLY A 396 22.29 -20.77 -30.34
N ALA A 397 21.14 -20.11 -30.17
CA ALA A 397 20.71 -19.03 -31.06
C ALA A 397 21.59 -17.79 -30.91
N ARG A 398 21.81 -17.10 -32.03
CA ARG A 398 22.66 -15.91 -32.09
C ARG A 398 21.98 -14.74 -32.75
N LEU A 399 22.26 -13.55 -32.25
CA LEU A 399 21.74 -12.29 -32.77
C LEU A 399 22.84 -11.47 -33.43
N LYS A 400 22.48 -10.78 -34.51
CA LYS A 400 23.37 -9.83 -35.20
C LYS A 400 22.61 -8.61 -35.71
N PHE A 401 23.31 -7.49 -35.85
CA PHE A 401 22.74 -6.26 -36.39
C PHE A 401 23.18 -6.00 -37.84
N GLY A 402 22.22 -5.85 -38.75
CA GLY A 402 22.44 -5.49 -40.15
C GLY A 402 23.41 -6.42 -40.88
N ARG A 403 24.37 -5.81 -41.57
CA ARG A 403 25.44 -6.53 -42.29
C ARG A 403 26.64 -6.87 -41.40
N SER A 404 26.59 -6.58 -40.10
CA SER A 404 27.68 -6.90 -39.19
C SER A 404 27.98 -8.40 -39.19
N LYS A 405 29.27 -8.74 -39.09
CA LYS A 405 29.76 -10.10 -38.87
C LYS A 405 29.78 -10.49 -37.39
N LYS A 406 29.66 -9.50 -36.49
CA LYS A 406 29.64 -9.73 -35.04
C LYS A 406 28.27 -10.27 -34.63
N GLU A 407 28.29 -11.38 -33.91
CA GLU A 407 27.10 -12.06 -33.39
C GLU A 407 27.25 -12.23 -31.89
N ILE A 408 26.16 -12.12 -31.15
CA ILE A 408 26.10 -12.38 -29.70
C ILE A 408 25.11 -13.50 -29.41
N PRO A 409 25.23 -14.21 -28.28
CA PRO A 409 24.20 -15.16 -27.84
C PRO A 409 22.83 -14.48 -27.70
N ALA A 410 21.77 -15.18 -28.08
CA ALA A 410 20.40 -14.68 -27.91
C ALA A 410 19.90 -14.80 -26.46
N ILE A 411 20.42 -15.79 -25.72
CA ILE A 411 20.23 -15.94 -24.28
C ILE A 411 21.54 -15.58 -23.58
N ILE A 412 21.48 -14.65 -22.63
CA ILE A 412 22.64 -14.24 -21.82
C ILE A 412 22.49 -14.85 -20.43
N LYS A 413 23.47 -15.67 -20.01
CA LYS A 413 23.51 -16.22 -18.65
C LYS A 413 23.83 -15.13 -17.64
N VAL A 414 23.11 -15.13 -16.52
CA VAL A 414 23.37 -14.24 -15.38
C VAL A 414 24.52 -14.83 -14.57
N SER A 415 25.75 -14.57 -15.05
CA SER A 415 26.98 -15.12 -14.49
C SER A 415 27.77 -14.10 -13.65
N PRO A 416 28.74 -14.54 -12.82
CA PRO A 416 29.69 -13.66 -12.15
C PRO A 416 30.41 -12.70 -13.12
N GLU A 417 30.80 -13.17 -14.31
CA GLU A 417 31.48 -12.37 -15.34
C GLU A 417 30.57 -11.25 -15.87
N LEU A 418 29.29 -11.52 -16.08
CA LEU A 418 28.33 -10.47 -16.44
C LEU A 418 28.22 -9.42 -15.33
N MET A 419 28.17 -9.84 -14.06
CA MET A 419 28.08 -8.90 -12.94
C MET A 419 29.33 -8.04 -12.79
N LYS A 420 30.52 -8.64 -12.95
CA LYS A 420 31.78 -7.89 -12.99
C LYS A 420 31.79 -6.88 -14.12
N LEU A 421 31.38 -7.28 -15.33
CA LEU A 421 31.32 -6.40 -16.49
C LEU A 421 30.36 -5.23 -16.26
N LEU A 422 29.17 -5.48 -15.71
CA LEU A 422 28.21 -4.43 -15.35
C LEU A 422 28.78 -3.50 -14.26
N GLY A 423 29.52 -4.04 -13.29
CA GLY A 423 30.19 -3.26 -12.25
C GLY A 423 31.28 -2.34 -12.81
N PHE A 424 32.15 -2.87 -13.67
CA PHE A 424 33.14 -2.07 -14.39
C PHE A 424 32.49 -1.06 -15.34
N PHE A 425 31.35 -1.40 -15.96
CA PHE A 425 30.62 -0.44 -16.80
C PHE A 425 30.07 0.72 -15.95
N ALA A 426 29.46 0.40 -14.81
CA ALA A 426 28.96 1.40 -13.87
C ALA A 426 30.09 2.33 -13.36
N ALA A 427 31.32 1.81 -13.23
CA ALA A 427 32.50 2.62 -12.90
C ALA A 427 33.01 3.42 -14.12
N GLU A 428 33.56 2.72 -15.11
CA GLU A 428 34.42 3.28 -16.16
C GLU A 428 33.84 3.18 -17.58
N GLY A 429 32.70 2.52 -17.74
CA GLY A 429 32.06 2.32 -19.04
C GLY A 429 31.37 3.57 -19.59
N HIS A 430 31.37 3.70 -20.91
CA HIS A 430 30.71 4.75 -21.66
C HIS A 430 30.15 4.20 -22.98
N LEU A 431 28.93 4.62 -23.33
CA LEU A 431 28.29 4.34 -24.62
C LEU A 431 28.37 5.57 -25.52
N TYR A 432 28.99 5.45 -26.68
CA TYR A 432 29.06 6.51 -27.68
C TYR A 432 29.09 5.96 -29.10
N ASN A 433 28.31 6.53 -30.03
CA ASN A 433 28.26 6.13 -31.45
C ASN A 433 28.23 4.61 -31.67
N ASP A 434 27.29 3.92 -31.00
CA ASP A 434 27.09 2.47 -31.06
C ASP A 434 28.27 1.60 -30.58
N ARG A 435 29.20 2.19 -29.82
CA ARG A 435 30.35 1.51 -29.21
C ARG A 435 30.29 1.61 -27.70
N ILE A 436 30.82 0.57 -27.05
CA ILE A 436 31.10 0.57 -25.63
C ILE A 436 32.60 0.76 -25.47
N THR A 437 32.99 1.75 -24.68
CA THR A 437 34.38 2.04 -24.34
C THR A 437 34.50 2.13 -22.82
N PHE A 438 35.51 1.49 -22.26
CA PHE A 438 35.89 1.63 -20.85
C PHE A 438 37.16 2.45 -20.78
N TYR A 439 37.18 3.48 -19.94
CA TYR A 439 38.31 4.40 -19.78
C TYR A 439 39.02 4.15 -18.47
N MET A 440 40.34 3.93 -18.49
CA MET A 440 41.08 3.53 -17.31
C MET A 440 42.46 4.19 -17.25
N GLY A 441 43.04 4.27 -16.06
CA GLY A 441 44.40 4.72 -15.86
C GLY A 441 45.42 3.68 -16.32
N LYS A 442 46.62 4.12 -16.74
CA LYS A 442 47.69 3.21 -17.18
C LYS A 442 48.08 2.14 -16.15
N GLY A 443 47.94 2.44 -14.85
CA GLY A 443 48.23 1.51 -13.77
C GLY A 443 47.19 0.40 -13.59
N GLU A 444 46.08 0.42 -14.32
CA GLU A 444 44.93 -0.47 -14.12
C GLU A 444 44.83 -1.54 -15.21
N LYS A 445 45.93 -1.89 -15.87
CA LYS A 445 45.96 -2.83 -17.00
C LYS A 445 45.27 -4.17 -16.71
N GLU A 446 45.39 -4.69 -15.48
CA GLU A 446 44.74 -5.93 -15.05
C GLU A 446 43.21 -5.85 -15.14
N ILE A 447 42.60 -4.70 -14.78
CA ILE A 447 41.16 -4.50 -14.91
C ILE A 447 40.76 -4.50 -16.40
N ALA A 448 41.62 -4.01 -17.30
CA ALA A 448 41.34 -3.94 -18.72
C ALA A 448 41.34 -5.34 -19.34
N GLU A 449 42.29 -6.17 -18.94
CA GLU A 449 42.36 -7.60 -19.31
C GLU A 449 41.15 -8.37 -18.75
N GLU A 450 40.74 -8.10 -17.50
CA GLU A 450 39.54 -8.72 -16.90
C GLU A 450 38.24 -8.31 -17.63
N ILE A 451 38.12 -7.06 -18.06
CA ILE A 451 36.97 -6.59 -18.88
C ILE A 451 36.94 -7.32 -20.23
N VAL A 452 38.09 -7.47 -20.90
CA VAL A 452 38.19 -8.22 -22.17
C VAL A 452 37.72 -9.66 -22.00
N ASP A 453 38.21 -10.35 -20.98
CA ASP A 453 37.83 -11.73 -20.64
C ASP A 453 36.33 -11.86 -20.35
N CYS A 454 35.76 -10.93 -19.57
CA CYS A 454 34.31 -10.92 -19.30
C CYS A 454 33.49 -10.74 -20.58
N ILE A 455 33.91 -9.88 -21.50
CA ILE A 455 33.20 -9.63 -22.76
C ILE A 455 33.26 -10.86 -23.67
N GLU A 456 34.42 -11.52 -23.73
CA GLU A 456 34.59 -12.76 -24.48
C GLU A 456 33.70 -13.88 -23.92
N LYS A 457 33.73 -14.10 -22.59
CA LYS A 457 32.93 -15.16 -21.95
C LYS A 457 31.42 -14.92 -22.03
N VAL A 458 30.96 -13.69 -21.89
CA VAL A 458 29.52 -13.37 -21.85
C VAL A 458 28.94 -13.23 -23.26
N PHE A 459 29.65 -12.55 -24.17
CA PHE A 459 29.10 -12.18 -25.48
C PHE A 459 29.77 -12.90 -26.66
N ASN A 460 30.83 -13.66 -26.42
CA ASN A 460 31.63 -14.29 -27.48
C ASN A 460 32.14 -13.27 -28.51
N LEU A 461 32.56 -12.10 -28.02
CA LEU A 461 33.09 -10.99 -28.80
C LEU A 461 34.52 -10.64 -28.39
N SER A 462 35.36 -10.34 -29.38
CA SER A 462 36.69 -9.78 -29.15
C SER A 462 36.61 -8.28 -28.82
N ALA A 463 37.29 -7.88 -27.75
CA ALA A 463 37.50 -6.50 -27.34
C ALA A 463 38.93 -6.04 -27.68
N LYS A 464 39.14 -4.75 -27.98
CA LYS A 464 40.46 -4.19 -28.29
C LYS A 464 40.94 -3.30 -27.16
N ILE A 465 42.12 -3.61 -26.62
CA ILE A 465 42.84 -2.69 -25.72
C ILE A 465 43.63 -1.69 -26.57
N SER A 466 43.52 -0.41 -26.27
CA SER A 466 44.30 0.65 -26.88
C SER A 466 44.80 1.67 -25.84
N SER A 467 45.84 2.42 -26.17
CA SER A 467 46.37 3.49 -25.30
C SER A 467 46.44 4.79 -26.09
N PRO A 468 45.30 5.50 -26.29
CA PRO A 468 45.26 6.69 -27.11
C PRO A 468 46.03 7.88 -26.52
N LYS A 469 46.31 7.87 -25.19
CA LYS A 469 47.15 8.85 -24.51
C LYS A 469 48.20 8.15 -23.62
N PRO A 470 49.32 8.81 -23.28
CA PRO A 470 50.41 8.20 -22.51
C PRO A 470 50.02 7.65 -21.12
N HIS A 471 48.92 8.13 -20.54
CA HIS A 471 48.47 7.80 -19.18
C HIS A 471 47.10 7.08 -19.14
N GLU A 472 46.54 6.71 -20.29
CA GLU A 472 45.16 6.21 -20.44
C GLU A 472 45.17 4.85 -21.16
N ILE A 473 44.36 3.90 -20.69
CA ILE A 473 44.07 2.62 -21.34
C ILE A 473 42.59 2.56 -21.61
N ASN A 474 42.22 2.22 -22.84
CA ASN A 474 40.83 2.07 -23.26
C ASN A 474 40.57 0.64 -23.71
N VAL A 475 39.44 0.09 -23.27
CA VAL A 475 38.90 -1.17 -23.80
C VAL A 475 37.71 -0.83 -24.69
N ASP A 476 37.86 -1.05 -26.00
CA ASP A 476 36.85 -0.76 -26.99
C ASP A 476 36.18 -2.04 -27.50
N VAL A 477 34.85 -2.06 -27.42
CA VAL A 477 34.02 -3.14 -27.97
C VAL A 477 33.01 -2.56 -28.93
N GLY A 478 33.35 -2.66 -30.22
CA GLY A 478 32.48 -2.19 -31.29
C GLY A 478 31.34 -3.15 -31.59
N GLY A 479 30.12 -2.64 -31.77
CA GLY A 479 29.00 -3.40 -32.29
C GLY A 479 27.66 -2.81 -31.88
N THR A 480 26.86 -2.35 -32.86
CA THR A 480 25.53 -1.78 -32.62
C THR A 480 24.61 -2.70 -31.82
N ILE A 481 24.75 -4.02 -31.97
CA ILE A 481 23.92 -4.94 -31.20
C ILE A 481 24.23 -4.90 -29.69
N LEU A 482 25.51 -4.83 -29.33
CA LEU A 482 25.91 -4.84 -27.92
C LEU A 482 25.55 -3.51 -27.24
N SER A 483 25.69 -2.39 -27.95
CA SER A 483 25.24 -1.08 -27.44
C SER A 483 23.72 -1.04 -27.24
N LEU A 484 22.92 -1.68 -28.12
CA LEU A 484 21.48 -1.83 -27.91
C LEU A 484 21.16 -2.68 -26.66
N VAL A 485 21.93 -3.75 -26.40
CA VAL A 485 21.77 -4.55 -25.16
C VAL A 485 22.00 -3.69 -23.93
N PHE A 486 23.13 -2.99 -23.82
CA PHE A 486 23.44 -2.17 -22.64
C PHE A 486 22.43 -1.02 -22.46
N ARG A 487 22.05 -0.36 -23.55
CA ARG A 487 21.15 0.79 -23.53
C ARG A 487 19.71 0.40 -23.16
N HIS A 488 19.15 -0.61 -23.82
CA HIS A 488 17.71 -0.90 -23.73
C HIS A 488 17.39 -2.15 -22.91
N VAL A 489 18.25 -3.18 -22.92
CA VAL A 489 17.96 -4.43 -22.20
C VAL A 489 18.47 -4.34 -20.77
N PHE A 490 19.77 -4.10 -20.60
CA PHE A 490 20.39 -3.98 -19.28
C PHE A 490 20.09 -2.65 -18.64
N GLU A 491 19.76 -1.64 -19.46
CA GLU A 491 19.38 -0.33 -19.00
C GLU A 491 20.45 0.26 -18.08
N THR A 492 21.70 0.35 -18.54
CA THR A 492 22.83 0.81 -17.72
C THR A 492 23.01 2.33 -17.68
N GLY A 493 22.28 3.06 -18.54
CA GLY A 493 22.64 4.42 -18.90
C GLY A 493 23.84 4.47 -19.85
N GLU A 494 24.20 5.67 -20.31
CA GLU A 494 25.16 5.86 -21.40
C GLU A 494 26.46 6.55 -20.99
N ASN A 495 26.37 7.54 -20.12
CA ASN A 495 27.48 8.39 -19.71
C ASN A 495 27.44 8.61 -18.19
N ALA A 496 28.48 9.21 -17.63
CA ALA A 496 28.62 9.35 -16.18
C ALA A 496 27.43 10.02 -15.46
N GLN A 497 26.66 10.90 -16.13
CA GLN A 497 25.52 11.61 -15.55
C GLN A 497 24.24 10.77 -15.52
N ASN A 498 24.01 9.94 -16.54
CA ASN A 498 22.79 9.14 -16.68
C ASN A 498 23.00 7.64 -16.46
N LYS A 499 24.17 7.22 -15.95
CA LYS A 499 24.41 5.84 -15.52
C LYS A 499 23.36 5.42 -14.48
N LYS A 500 22.90 4.18 -14.54
CA LYS A 500 21.95 3.62 -13.57
C LYS A 500 22.30 2.18 -13.23
N LEU A 501 21.81 1.72 -12.08
CA LEU A 501 21.94 0.33 -11.69
C LEU A 501 21.04 -0.54 -12.58
N SER A 502 21.63 -1.51 -13.28
CA SER A 502 20.87 -2.44 -14.10
C SER A 502 19.92 -3.28 -13.24
N TRP A 503 18.68 -3.46 -13.71
CA TRP A 503 17.70 -4.31 -13.04
C TRP A 503 18.18 -5.76 -12.87
N ILE A 504 19.06 -6.26 -13.75
CA ILE A 504 19.63 -7.61 -13.64
C ILE A 504 20.40 -7.76 -12.33
N VAL A 505 21.11 -6.73 -11.90
CA VAL A 505 21.87 -6.74 -10.64
C VAL A 505 20.92 -6.85 -9.44
N LEU A 506 19.72 -6.28 -9.51
CA LEU A 506 18.71 -6.43 -8.46
C LEU A 506 18.13 -7.86 -8.38
N ASN A 507 18.32 -8.69 -9.41
CA ASN A 507 17.67 -10.00 -9.55
C ASN A 507 18.67 -11.15 -9.75
N CYS A 508 19.95 -11.02 -9.35
CA CYS A 508 20.98 -12.06 -9.62
C CYS A 508 21.47 -12.84 -8.39
N GLY A 509 20.85 -12.61 -7.23
CA GLY A 509 21.20 -13.24 -5.96
C GLY A 509 22.44 -12.64 -5.28
N PRO A 510 22.64 -12.87 -3.97
CA PRO A 510 23.64 -12.14 -3.17
C PRO A 510 25.09 -12.31 -3.64
N GLU A 511 25.51 -13.52 -4.01
CA GLU A 511 26.90 -13.77 -4.43
C GLU A 511 27.28 -12.97 -5.67
N LYS A 512 26.40 -12.97 -6.68
CA LYS A 512 26.61 -12.24 -7.93
C LYS A 512 26.46 -10.72 -7.74
N GLN A 513 25.57 -10.29 -6.86
CA GLN A 513 25.46 -8.90 -6.42
C GLN A 513 26.75 -8.39 -5.77
N TYR A 514 27.43 -9.23 -4.96
CA TYR A 514 28.74 -8.88 -4.41
C TYR A 514 29.83 -8.77 -5.48
N GLU A 515 29.81 -9.61 -6.53
CA GLU A 515 30.73 -9.47 -7.66
C GLU A 515 30.57 -8.14 -8.39
N PHE A 516 29.32 -7.72 -8.65
CA PHE A 516 29.04 -6.40 -9.19
C PHE A 516 29.63 -5.28 -8.32
N LEU A 517 29.36 -5.32 -7.00
CA LEU A 517 29.87 -4.30 -6.07
C LEU A 517 31.39 -4.29 -6.01
N ARG A 518 32.04 -5.46 -5.97
CA ARG A 518 33.52 -5.56 -5.99
C ARG A 518 34.11 -4.93 -7.24
N ALA A 519 33.56 -5.24 -8.42
CA ALA A 519 34.02 -4.67 -9.67
C ALA A 519 33.76 -3.16 -9.74
N TYR A 520 32.59 -2.70 -9.30
CA TYR A 520 32.27 -1.28 -9.23
C TYR A 520 33.23 -0.50 -8.30
N ILE A 521 33.54 -1.07 -7.12
CA ILE A 521 34.49 -0.48 -6.16
C ILE A 521 35.91 -0.46 -6.72
N ARG A 522 36.37 -1.55 -7.34
CA ARG A 522 37.70 -1.65 -7.96
C ARG A 522 37.85 -0.66 -9.11
N GLY A 523 36.86 -0.59 -9.99
CA GLY A 523 36.88 0.30 -11.16
C GLY A 523 37.04 1.77 -10.78
N ASN A 524 36.31 2.25 -9.76
CA ASN A 524 36.40 3.64 -9.30
C ASN A 524 37.67 3.96 -8.47
N GLY A 525 38.61 3.01 -8.36
CA GLY A 525 39.79 3.16 -7.50
C GLY A 525 39.43 3.39 -6.03
N GLY A 526 38.41 2.67 -5.53
CA GLY A 526 37.81 2.85 -4.21
C GLY A 526 38.85 3.06 -3.11
N ARG A 527 38.90 4.28 -2.57
CA ARG A 527 39.93 4.66 -1.60
C ARG A 527 39.53 4.11 -0.24
N ARG A 528 40.47 3.44 0.44
CA ARG A 528 40.33 3.11 1.85
C ARG A 528 40.40 4.41 2.66
N ALA A 529 39.25 4.99 2.97
CA ALA A 529 39.17 6.25 3.70
C ALA A 529 39.60 6.08 5.17
N LYS A 530 39.31 4.91 5.76
CA LYS A 530 39.75 4.43 7.08
C LYS A 530 39.80 2.90 7.10
N GLU A 531 40.27 2.30 8.20
CA GLU A 531 40.11 0.86 8.43
C GLU A 531 38.63 0.47 8.29
N HIS A 532 38.29 -0.44 7.36
CA HIS A 532 36.92 -0.91 7.07
C HIS A 532 35.94 0.08 6.42
N LEU A 533 36.42 1.19 5.82
CA LEU A 533 35.58 2.18 5.13
C LEU A 533 36.09 2.44 3.70
N PHE A 534 35.26 2.14 2.70
CA PHE A 534 35.55 2.43 1.30
C PHE A 534 34.73 3.64 0.82
N GLU A 535 35.37 4.55 0.10
CA GLU A 535 34.74 5.74 -0.48
C GLU A 535 34.72 5.67 -2.02
N ILE A 536 33.55 5.93 -2.60
CA ILE A 536 33.33 6.04 -4.05
C ILE A 536 32.57 7.32 -4.35
N SER A 537 32.81 7.93 -5.51
CA SER A 537 32.05 9.08 -5.98
C SER A 537 31.34 8.76 -7.29
N THR A 538 30.11 9.21 -7.46
CA THR A 538 29.39 9.21 -8.74
C THR A 538 28.68 10.54 -8.94
N ILE A 539 28.56 11.03 -10.17
CA ILE A 539 27.76 12.21 -10.49
C ILE A 539 26.30 11.84 -10.86
N SER A 540 26.01 10.55 -11.07
CA SER A 540 24.65 10.09 -11.34
C SER A 540 23.84 9.89 -10.06
N ARG A 541 22.70 10.59 -9.99
CA ARG A 541 21.67 10.44 -8.94
C ARG A 541 21.09 9.02 -8.95
N GLU A 542 20.74 8.50 -10.12
CA GLU A 542 20.10 7.19 -10.28
C GLU A 542 21.03 6.05 -9.87
N LEU A 543 22.30 6.09 -10.27
CA LEU A 543 23.29 5.09 -9.85
C LEU A 543 23.51 5.16 -8.33
N ALA A 544 23.67 6.35 -7.77
CA ALA A 544 23.80 6.51 -6.31
C ALA A 544 22.60 5.91 -5.56
N ASN A 545 21.38 6.20 -6.03
CA ASN A 545 20.16 5.64 -5.48
C ASN A 545 20.13 4.10 -5.60
N GLY A 546 20.40 3.58 -6.80
CA GLY A 546 20.42 2.15 -7.07
C GLY A 546 21.39 1.40 -6.15
N ILE A 547 22.58 1.95 -5.90
CA ILE A 547 23.55 1.37 -4.96
C ILE A 547 23.02 1.36 -3.52
N LEU A 548 22.29 2.39 -3.07
CA LEU A 548 21.65 2.38 -1.74
C LEU A 548 20.58 1.29 -1.63
N TYR A 549 19.77 1.07 -2.67
CA TYR A 549 18.83 -0.04 -2.74
C TYR A 549 19.53 -1.40 -2.76
N LEU A 550 20.54 -1.59 -3.62
CA LEU A 550 21.32 -2.83 -3.72
C LEU A 550 21.99 -3.21 -2.40
N THR A 551 22.62 -2.24 -1.73
CA THR A 551 23.26 -2.48 -0.44
C THR A 551 22.23 -2.81 0.64
N THR A 552 21.03 -2.21 0.60
CA THR A 552 19.94 -2.58 1.51
C THR A 552 19.42 -4.00 1.24
N ILE A 553 19.28 -4.41 -0.02
CA ILE A 553 18.94 -5.80 -0.41
C ILE A 553 19.97 -6.78 0.17
N LEU A 554 21.26 -6.45 0.08
CA LEU A 554 22.35 -7.26 0.60
C LEU A 554 22.53 -7.19 2.13
N GLY A 555 21.80 -6.33 2.85
CA GLY A 555 22.05 -6.06 4.27
C GLY A 555 23.40 -5.38 4.57
N VAL A 556 23.99 -4.71 3.56
CA VAL A 556 25.24 -3.97 3.65
C VAL A 556 24.94 -2.51 3.95
N SER A 557 25.71 -1.90 4.85
CA SER A 557 25.54 -0.47 5.13
C SER A 557 26.29 0.40 4.12
N CYS A 558 25.51 1.24 3.44
CA CYS A 558 25.99 2.36 2.65
C CYS A 558 25.36 3.67 3.16
N THR A 559 26.18 4.71 3.29
CA THR A 559 25.73 6.08 3.52
C THR A 559 26.22 6.97 2.39
N TYR A 560 25.61 8.14 2.21
CA TYR A 560 26.12 9.09 1.22
C TYR A 560 26.20 10.53 1.71
N HIS A 561 27.10 11.27 1.07
CA HIS A 561 27.24 12.72 1.22
C HIS A 561 27.23 13.39 -0.15
N LEU A 562 26.39 14.41 -0.31
CA LEU A 562 26.38 15.24 -1.51
C LEU A 562 27.53 16.25 -1.43
N ARG A 563 28.37 16.31 -2.47
CA ARG A 563 29.38 17.35 -2.66
C ARG A 563 28.86 18.36 -3.66
N PRO A 564 28.64 19.62 -3.26
CA PRO A 564 28.15 20.65 -4.17
C PRO A 564 29.21 21.00 -5.23
N LYS A 565 28.73 21.55 -6.34
CA LYS A 565 29.58 22.08 -7.42
C LYS A 565 30.58 23.10 -6.85
N LYS A 566 31.87 22.99 -7.22
CA LYS A 566 32.92 23.95 -6.82
C LYS A 566 33.78 24.33 -8.03
N GLU A 567 33.98 25.62 -8.22
CA GLU A 567 34.92 26.14 -9.22
C GLU A 567 36.25 26.48 -8.54
N ARG A 568 37.34 26.01 -9.13
CA ARG A 568 38.72 26.34 -8.73
C ARG A 568 39.39 27.05 -9.90
N LYS A 569 39.78 28.30 -9.68
CA LYS A 569 40.60 29.06 -10.63
C LYS A 569 42.06 28.68 -10.45
N PHE A 570 42.66 28.14 -11.50
CA PHE A 570 44.11 27.96 -11.62
C PHE A 570 44.68 29.10 -12.49
N LYS A 571 46.00 29.31 -12.46
CA LYS A 571 46.66 30.42 -13.19
C LYS A 571 46.25 30.53 -14.67
N ASN A 572 45.95 29.41 -15.33
CA ASN A 572 45.72 29.37 -16.79
C ASN A 572 44.33 28.81 -17.19
N TYR A 573 43.51 28.35 -16.25
CA TYR A 573 42.16 27.83 -16.55
C TYR A 573 41.30 27.73 -15.28
N THR A 574 39.98 27.69 -15.47
CA THR A 574 39.03 27.40 -14.38
C THR A 574 38.62 25.93 -14.45
N SER A 575 38.83 25.19 -13.37
CA SER A 575 38.33 23.82 -13.23
C SER A 575 37.01 23.86 -12.46
N SER A 576 35.93 23.39 -13.07
CA SER A 576 34.65 23.21 -12.38
C SER A 576 34.48 21.75 -12.00
N CYS A 577 34.34 21.48 -10.70
CA CYS A 577 33.97 20.18 -10.17
C CYS A 577 32.44 20.15 -10.07
N GLN A 578 31.79 19.22 -10.77
CA GLN A 578 30.34 19.06 -10.74
C GLN A 578 29.84 18.56 -9.37
N GLU A 579 28.55 18.68 -9.12
CA GLU A 579 27.93 18.06 -7.96
C GLU A 579 28.11 16.53 -8.03
N SER A 580 28.47 15.90 -6.92
CA SER A 580 28.74 14.45 -6.87
C SER A 580 28.26 13.81 -5.57
N TYR A 581 27.80 12.58 -5.66
CA TYR A 581 27.39 11.71 -4.55
C TYR A 581 28.58 10.89 -4.09
N ARG A 582 29.00 11.07 -2.84
CA ARG A 582 30.01 10.22 -2.20
C ARG A 582 29.37 9.13 -1.40
N LEU A 583 29.59 7.89 -1.81
CA LEU A 583 29.10 6.68 -1.17
C LEU A 583 30.18 6.12 -0.24
N TYR A 584 29.77 5.76 0.98
CA TYR A 584 30.62 5.21 2.02
C TYR A 584 30.13 3.82 2.39
N PHE A 585 30.95 2.81 2.10
CA PHE A 585 30.64 1.40 2.40
C PHE A 585 31.39 0.97 3.65
N THR A 586 30.67 0.43 4.63
CA THR A 586 31.28 -0.02 5.89
C THR A 586 31.32 -1.55 5.94
N THR A 587 32.51 -2.14 6.12
CA THR A 587 32.70 -3.60 6.14
C THR A 587 32.65 -4.23 7.54
N LYS A 588 32.72 -3.43 8.62
CA LYS A 588 32.36 -3.88 9.97
C LYS A 588 30.83 -3.82 10.13
N GLY A 589 30.15 -4.90 9.74
CA GLY A 589 28.69 -5.05 9.76
C GLY A 589 28.00 -4.89 11.12
N LEU A 590 28.71 -4.59 12.21
CA LEU A 590 28.14 -4.50 13.57
C LEU A 590 27.92 -3.07 14.06
N THR A 591 28.61 -2.06 13.50
CA THR A 591 28.61 -0.68 14.03
C THR A 591 28.00 0.35 13.07
N SER A 592 27.46 -0.10 11.95
CA SER A 592 26.81 0.79 11.00
C SER A 592 25.45 1.25 11.52
N PHE A 593 25.04 2.49 11.22
CA PHE A 593 23.80 3.07 11.77
C PHE A 593 22.55 2.23 11.51
N ILE A 594 22.46 1.54 10.38
CA ILE A 594 21.31 0.69 10.03
C ILE A 594 21.28 -0.62 10.83
N ASN A 595 22.41 -1.01 11.43
CA ASN A 595 22.57 -2.20 12.26
C ASN A 595 22.52 -1.88 13.77
N LEU A 596 22.15 -0.65 14.14
CA LEU A 596 22.00 -0.19 15.51
C LEU A 596 20.53 0.01 15.87
N ILE A 597 20.18 -0.38 17.09
CA ILE A 597 18.87 -0.22 17.72
C ILE A 597 19.01 0.88 18.78
N PRO A 598 18.19 1.94 18.76
CA PRO A 598 18.20 2.96 19.79
C PRO A 598 17.63 2.40 21.10
N THR A 599 18.41 2.37 22.18
CA THR A 599 18.07 1.61 23.40
C THR A 599 16.89 2.22 24.17
N GLU A 600 16.69 3.53 24.07
CA GLU A 600 15.62 4.24 24.77
C GLU A 600 14.30 4.13 24.01
N GLU A 601 14.30 4.51 22.73
CA GLU A 601 13.12 4.51 21.86
C GLU A 601 12.63 3.11 21.53
N SER A 602 13.48 2.09 21.58
CA SER A 602 13.06 0.67 21.47
C SER A 602 12.48 0.09 22.76
N GLY A 603 12.51 0.83 23.87
CA GLY A 603 12.09 0.34 25.19
C GLY A 603 13.12 -0.57 25.88
N LEU A 604 14.26 -0.88 25.25
CA LEU A 604 15.30 -1.76 25.83
C LEU A 604 15.85 -1.24 27.16
N LYS A 605 16.01 0.08 27.34
CA LYS A 605 16.40 0.68 28.63
C LYS A 605 15.39 0.37 29.73
N SER A 606 14.10 0.50 29.43
CA SER A 606 13.03 0.20 30.39
C SER A 606 13.01 -1.27 30.76
N ILE A 607 13.19 -2.15 29.77
CA ILE A 607 13.27 -3.59 29.96
C ILE A 607 14.46 -3.95 30.87
N ALA A 608 15.64 -3.38 30.60
CA ALA A 608 16.84 -3.60 31.41
C ALA A 608 16.71 -3.10 32.87
N LYS A 609 15.87 -2.09 33.14
CA LYS A 609 15.59 -1.64 34.52
C LYS A 609 14.64 -2.58 35.26
N ASN A 610 13.60 -3.06 34.56
CA ASN A 610 12.42 -3.65 35.19
C ASN A 610 12.39 -5.18 35.17
N HIS A 611 13.09 -5.82 34.24
CA HIS A 611 13.10 -7.27 34.09
C HIS A 611 14.50 -7.81 34.37
N LYS A 612 14.67 -8.53 35.49
CA LYS A 612 15.87 -9.32 35.77
C LYS A 612 15.64 -10.74 35.22
N ASN A 613 16.61 -11.33 34.52
CA ASN A 613 16.59 -12.68 33.91
C ASN A 613 16.01 -12.84 32.48
N PHE A 614 16.30 -11.97 31.52
CA PHE A 614 15.94 -12.19 30.10
C PHE A 614 17.11 -12.71 29.23
N LEU A 615 18.27 -12.99 29.85
CA LEU A 615 19.51 -13.38 29.20
C LEU A 615 19.97 -14.79 29.62
N ASP A 616 20.83 -15.41 28.81
CA ASP A 616 21.41 -16.72 29.11
C ASP A 616 22.55 -16.62 30.15
N GLY A 617 22.24 -17.02 31.39
CA GLY A 617 23.18 -17.11 32.52
C GLY A 617 23.22 -15.88 33.42
N LYS A 618 23.27 -16.09 34.75
CA LYS A 618 23.22 -15.01 35.77
C LYS A 618 24.37 -13.99 35.67
N GLU A 619 25.53 -14.40 35.17
CA GLU A 619 26.73 -13.55 35.09
C GLU A 619 26.80 -12.70 33.80
N ASN A 620 26.09 -13.11 32.74
CA ASN A 620 25.95 -12.31 31.52
C ASN A 620 24.79 -11.31 31.64
N ASP A 621 23.81 -11.60 32.50
CA ASP A 621 22.58 -10.81 32.66
C ASP A 621 22.86 -9.38 33.15
N TRP A 622 23.76 -9.24 34.14
CA TRP A 622 24.13 -7.92 34.70
C TRP A 622 25.00 -7.09 33.75
N LYS A 623 25.96 -7.71 33.05
CA LYS A 623 26.85 -7.01 32.11
C LYS A 623 26.08 -6.42 30.94
N PHE A 624 25.19 -7.21 30.34
CA PHE A 624 24.41 -6.75 29.20
C PHE A 624 23.32 -5.76 29.59
N SER A 625 22.69 -5.93 30.77
CA SER A 625 21.78 -4.92 31.32
C SER A 625 22.47 -3.57 31.50
N HIS A 626 23.72 -3.55 31.99
CA HIS A 626 24.53 -2.32 32.04
C HIS A 626 24.79 -1.71 30.67
N ILE A 627 25.08 -2.53 29.65
CA ILE A 627 25.28 -2.06 28.26
C ILE A 627 24.00 -1.36 27.75
N LEU A 628 22.83 -1.95 27.96
CA LEU A 628 21.55 -1.36 27.53
C LEU A 628 21.22 -0.05 28.24
N LEU A 629 21.60 0.07 29.52
CA LEU A 629 21.34 1.27 30.33
C LEU A 629 22.29 2.42 30.01
N ASP A 630 23.56 2.13 29.76
CA ASP A 630 24.62 3.12 29.56
C ASP A 630 24.74 3.60 28.10
N GLN A 631 24.54 2.69 27.14
CA GLN A 631 24.68 3.03 25.72
C GLN A 631 23.39 3.60 25.13
N LYS A 632 23.52 4.57 24.20
CA LYS A 632 22.40 5.13 23.42
C LYS A 632 21.86 4.16 22.37
N THR A 633 22.69 3.23 21.91
CA THR A 633 22.35 2.27 20.86
C THR A 633 23.02 0.93 21.13
N VAL A 634 22.39 -0.17 20.72
CA VAL A 634 22.96 -1.53 20.74
C VAL A 634 22.86 -2.16 19.35
N SER A 635 23.80 -3.01 18.95
CA SER A 635 23.70 -3.66 17.63
C SER A 635 22.68 -4.82 17.64
N PHE A 636 22.03 -5.06 16.51
CA PHE A 636 21.13 -6.22 16.35
C PHE A 636 21.82 -7.54 16.66
N HIS A 637 23.06 -7.71 16.22
CA HIS A 637 23.85 -8.92 16.50
C HIS A 637 24.15 -9.08 17.99
N THR A 638 24.51 -7.99 18.68
CA THR A 638 24.72 -8.03 20.13
C THR A 638 23.42 -8.40 20.84
N LEU A 639 22.27 -7.86 20.41
CA LEU A 639 20.97 -8.21 20.96
C LEU A 639 20.63 -9.70 20.73
N GLN A 640 20.80 -10.19 19.50
CA GLN A 640 20.54 -11.58 19.11
C GLN A 640 21.42 -12.60 19.86
N LYS A 641 22.68 -12.27 20.12
CA LYS A 641 23.62 -13.16 20.85
C LYS A 641 23.25 -13.34 22.33
N ASN A 642 22.57 -12.38 22.94
CA ASN A 642 22.41 -12.32 24.39
C ASN A 642 20.98 -12.69 24.89
N ILE A 643 19.94 -12.65 24.05
CA ILE A 643 18.55 -12.96 24.46
C ILE A 643 18.30 -14.47 24.59
N LYS A 644 17.61 -14.90 25.65
CA LYS A 644 17.00 -16.24 25.76
C LYS A 644 15.82 -16.39 24.79
N ILE A 645 15.90 -17.35 23.87
CA ILE A 645 14.85 -17.56 22.85
C ILE A 645 13.57 -18.20 23.44
N ASN A 646 13.64 -18.84 24.61
CA ASN A 646 12.52 -19.62 25.17
C ASN A 646 11.86 -18.88 26.35
N GLY A 647 10.86 -18.04 26.07
CA GLY A 647 10.02 -17.40 27.08
C GLY A 647 8.74 -16.80 26.47
N GLY A 648 7.61 -16.95 27.17
CA GLY A 648 6.32 -16.35 26.79
C GLY A 648 6.12 -14.96 27.40
N GLY A 649 5.43 -14.07 26.69
CA GLY A 649 5.04 -12.73 27.17
C GLY A 649 5.35 -11.58 26.19
N ARG A 650 4.67 -10.44 26.36
CA ARG A 650 4.76 -9.26 25.46
C ARG A 650 6.19 -8.71 25.33
N THR A 651 6.92 -8.63 26.44
CA THR A 651 8.32 -8.17 26.47
C THR A 651 9.26 -9.09 25.70
N MET A 652 9.11 -10.42 25.87
CA MET A 652 9.95 -11.39 25.16
C MET A 652 9.67 -11.41 23.66
N LYS A 653 8.39 -11.28 23.26
CA LYS A 653 8.01 -11.17 21.84
C LYS A 653 8.62 -9.93 21.18
N LEU A 654 8.60 -8.78 21.86
CA LEU A 654 9.26 -7.56 21.37
C LEU A 654 10.78 -7.75 21.20
N LEU A 655 11.44 -8.36 22.18
CA LEU A 655 12.88 -8.65 22.12
C LEU A 655 13.23 -9.60 20.96
N GLN A 656 12.43 -10.65 20.74
CA GLN A 656 12.59 -11.58 19.62
C GLN A 656 12.38 -10.89 18.27
N ASN A 657 11.33 -10.07 18.14
CA ASN A 657 11.05 -9.30 16.93
C ASN A 657 12.19 -8.34 16.63
N LEU A 658 12.68 -7.59 17.62
CA LEU A 658 13.82 -6.68 17.46
C LEU A 658 15.09 -7.46 17.08
N ALA A 659 15.41 -8.57 17.74
CA ALA A 659 16.61 -9.36 17.45
C ALA A 659 16.65 -9.92 16.02
N ASN A 660 15.50 -10.39 15.52
CA ASN A 660 15.37 -11.02 14.20
C ASN A 660 14.80 -10.07 13.13
N SER A 661 14.68 -8.79 13.45
CA SER A 661 14.09 -7.75 12.60
C SER A 661 14.79 -7.66 11.25
N GLU A 662 14.04 -7.50 10.16
CA GLU A 662 14.54 -7.14 8.82
C GLU A 662 14.38 -5.64 8.52
N ILE A 663 13.78 -4.89 9.46
CA ILE A 663 13.74 -3.43 9.48
C ILE A 663 14.84 -2.87 10.40
N GLY A 664 15.18 -1.61 10.20
CA GLY A 664 16.14 -0.84 10.99
C GLY A 664 15.61 0.56 11.29
N PHE A 665 16.37 1.31 12.08
CA PHE A 665 15.94 2.60 12.63
C PHE A 665 16.97 3.68 12.35
N LEU A 666 16.59 4.71 11.60
CA LEU A 666 17.48 5.80 11.23
C LEU A 666 16.96 7.14 11.72
N LYS A 667 17.85 7.88 12.37
CA LYS A 667 17.54 9.19 12.94
C LYS A 667 17.30 10.23 11.85
N ILE A 668 16.28 11.07 12.00
CA ILE A 668 16.06 12.24 11.15
C ILE A 668 17.18 13.26 11.43
N ARG A 669 17.91 13.63 10.38
CA ARG A 669 18.98 14.64 10.44
C ARG A 669 18.46 16.03 10.11
N ASP A 670 17.55 16.12 9.15
CA ASP A 670 17.08 17.38 8.60
C ASP A 670 15.68 17.23 8.00
N ILE A 671 14.87 18.28 8.07
CA ILE A 671 13.55 18.38 7.44
C ILE A 671 13.50 19.73 6.75
N LYS A 672 13.26 19.75 5.44
CA LYS A 672 13.23 20.99 4.64
C LYS A 672 11.93 21.12 3.87
N GLU A 673 11.38 22.31 3.84
CA GLU A 673 10.33 22.65 2.87
C GLU A 673 10.95 22.93 1.50
N LEU A 674 10.38 22.34 0.46
CA LEU A 674 10.75 22.53 -0.93
C LEU A 674 9.54 23.06 -1.70
N GLN A 675 9.77 23.95 -2.67
CA GLN A 675 8.76 24.22 -3.68
C GLN A 675 8.61 23.01 -4.59
N ASN A 676 7.38 22.75 -5.00
CA ASN A 676 7.05 21.65 -5.88
C ASN A 676 6.68 22.17 -7.26
N ASP A 677 7.39 21.66 -8.26
CA ASP A 677 7.30 22.11 -9.63
C ASP A 677 6.44 21.15 -10.49
N HIS A 678 5.93 20.06 -9.91
CA HIS A 678 5.12 19.05 -10.60
C HIS A 678 3.63 19.18 -10.23
N PRO A 679 2.67 19.09 -11.18
CA PRO A 679 1.24 19.30 -10.90
C PRO A 679 0.58 18.19 -10.06
N PHE A 680 1.23 17.03 -9.92
CA PHE A 680 0.66 15.86 -9.23
C PHE A 680 1.60 15.23 -8.21
N VAL A 681 0.99 14.63 -7.18
CA VAL A 681 1.58 13.75 -6.17
C VAL A 681 0.86 12.40 -6.18
N TYR A 682 1.51 11.35 -5.67
CA TYR A 682 1.10 9.98 -5.93
C TYR A 682 1.07 9.14 -4.65
N ASP A 683 0.24 8.10 -4.64
CA ASP A 683 0.18 7.15 -3.53
C ASP A 683 -0.19 5.74 -4.01
N LEU A 684 0.08 4.72 -3.18
CA LEU A 684 -0.14 3.32 -3.50
C LEU A 684 -1.04 2.65 -2.45
N CYS A 685 -2.01 1.86 -2.89
CA CYS A 685 -2.77 0.97 -2.02
C CYS A 685 -2.15 -0.43 -2.02
N VAL A 686 -1.92 -0.99 -0.83
CA VAL A 686 -1.30 -2.32 -0.66
C VAL A 686 -2.20 -3.18 0.21
N ASP A 687 -2.56 -4.35 -0.31
CA ASP A 687 -3.55 -5.27 0.26
C ASP A 687 -3.29 -5.58 1.74
N GLY A 688 -4.19 -5.23 2.66
CA GLY A 688 -4.11 -5.56 4.09
C GLY A 688 -2.92 -4.99 4.89
N TYR A 689 -1.99 -4.25 4.27
CA TYR A 689 -0.78 -3.73 4.93
C TYR A 689 -0.66 -2.20 4.91
N GLU A 690 -1.28 -1.52 3.93
CA GLU A 690 -1.34 -0.05 3.85
C GLU A 690 0.02 0.68 3.98
N LYS A 691 1.09 0.06 3.45
CA LYS A 691 2.46 0.58 3.50
C LYS A 691 3.29 0.15 2.30
N PHE A 692 4.35 0.88 1.98
CA PHE A 692 5.29 0.53 0.91
C PHE A 692 6.70 1.12 1.15
N VAL A 693 7.67 0.75 0.31
CA VAL A 693 9.03 1.34 0.32
C VAL A 693 9.19 2.38 -0.79
N GLY A 694 9.62 3.58 -0.41
CA GLY A 694 9.98 4.64 -1.35
C GLY A 694 11.06 5.59 -0.82
N GLY A 695 11.60 6.41 -1.71
CA GLY A 695 12.59 7.45 -1.41
C GLY A 695 13.96 7.25 -2.09
N PHE A 696 14.79 8.30 -1.99
CA PHE A 696 16.21 8.26 -2.35
C PHE A 696 16.97 7.46 -1.28
N GLY A 697 17.20 6.20 -1.59
CA GLY A 697 17.40 5.12 -0.65
C GLY A 697 16.08 4.71 0.03
N PRO A 698 15.91 3.42 0.36
CA PRO A 698 14.61 2.88 0.75
C PRO A 698 14.18 3.33 2.17
N ILE A 699 12.92 3.78 2.31
CA ILE A 699 12.23 4.17 3.56
C ILE A 699 10.79 3.63 3.51
N PHE A 700 10.20 3.23 4.66
CA PHE A 700 8.79 2.80 4.70
C PHE A 700 7.81 3.98 4.86
N LEU A 701 6.67 3.90 4.17
CA LEU A 701 5.65 4.95 3.95
C LEU A 701 4.21 4.38 4.11
N HIS A 702 3.19 5.18 4.49
CA HIS A 702 1.82 4.74 4.92
C HIS A 702 0.62 5.37 4.14
N ASN A 703 -0.58 4.73 4.13
CA ASN A 703 -1.88 5.15 3.50
C ASN A 703 -2.89 5.87 4.48
N SER A 704 -4.25 6.04 4.32
CA SER A 704 -5.07 6.95 5.23
C SER A 704 -6.61 6.72 5.51
N GLY A 705 -7.13 7.02 6.76
CA GLY A 705 -8.52 7.53 7.14
C GLY A 705 -9.19 7.54 8.61
N THR A 706 -10.43 8.10 8.82
CA THR A 706 -11.56 8.21 9.88
C THR A 706 -11.43 7.70 11.31
N ALA A 707 -10.47 6.85 11.65
CA ALA A 707 -10.09 6.75 13.05
C ALA A 707 -9.50 8.10 13.56
N ASP A 708 -9.16 8.98 12.60
CA ASP A 708 -8.61 10.34 12.72
C ASP A 708 -9.11 11.18 13.91
N ARG A 709 -10.42 11.19 14.21
CA ARG A 709 -10.99 12.11 15.22
C ARG A 709 -10.79 11.62 16.65
N ALA A 710 -11.01 10.33 16.88
CA ALA A 710 -10.73 9.71 18.17
C ALA A 710 -9.22 9.61 18.40
N GLU A 711 -8.44 9.46 17.32
CA GLU A 711 -6.98 9.47 17.33
C GLU A 711 -6.37 10.80 17.80
N VAL A 712 -7.13 11.91 17.77
CA VAL A 712 -6.71 13.17 18.42
C VAL A 712 -6.62 13.01 19.93
N LEU A 713 -7.48 12.18 20.53
CA LEU A 713 -7.59 12.02 21.98
C LEU A 713 -6.87 10.78 22.51
N MET A 714 -6.83 9.69 21.73
CA MET A 714 -6.33 8.40 22.17
C MET A 714 -5.99 7.45 21.00
N PRO A 715 -5.08 6.47 21.19
CA PRO A 715 -4.85 5.41 20.21
C PRO A 715 -6.12 4.63 19.84
N VAL A 716 -6.26 4.30 18.56
CA VAL A 716 -7.46 3.67 17.97
C VAL A 716 -7.17 2.30 17.34
N ASP A 717 -5.90 1.95 17.15
CA ASP A 717 -5.45 0.66 16.62
C ASP A 717 -5.17 -0.30 17.79
N LEU A 718 -6.16 -1.12 18.15
CA LEU A 718 -6.11 -2.08 19.24
C LEU A 718 -6.45 -3.48 18.68
N ASP A 719 -5.76 -4.51 19.16
CA ASP A 719 -6.12 -5.90 18.84
C ASP A 719 -7.35 -6.39 19.62
N LEU A 720 -7.88 -7.57 19.29
CA LEU A 720 -9.09 -8.11 19.95
C LEU A 720 -8.93 -8.26 21.47
N GLU A 721 -7.74 -8.62 21.98
CA GLU A 721 -7.50 -8.80 23.41
C GLU A 721 -7.36 -7.46 24.13
N GLU A 722 -6.74 -6.47 23.49
CA GLU A 722 -6.67 -5.10 23.97
C GLU A 722 -8.06 -4.46 24.01
N ILE A 723 -8.90 -4.68 22.99
CA ILE A 723 -10.31 -4.25 22.99
C ILE A 723 -11.06 -4.87 24.16
N LYS A 724 -10.96 -6.20 24.37
CA LYS A 724 -11.59 -6.88 25.51
C LYS A 724 -11.14 -6.27 26.84
N SER A 725 -9.84 -6.01 26.99
CA SER A 725 -9.28 -5.42 28.21
C SER A 725 -9.83 -4.01 28.50
N VAL A 726 -9.83 -3.14 27.49
CA VAL A 726 -10.37 -1.77 27.60
C VAL A 726 -11.86 -1.82 27.95
N VAL A 727 -12.64 -2.61 27.20
CA VAL A 727 -14.09 -2.72 27.37
C VAL A 727 -14.44 -3.28 28.75
N LYS A 728 -13.71 -4.30 29.25
CA LYS A 728 -13.89 -4.83 30.61
C LYS A 728 -13.60 -3.78 31.69
N LYS A 729 -12.68 -2.84 31.44
CA LYS A 729 -12.30 -1.80 32.40
C LYS A 729 -13.26 -0.62 32.41
N THR A 730 -13.75 -0.19 31.25
CA THR A 730 -14.45 1.10 31.10
C THR A 730 -15.93 0.95 30.74
N GLY A 731 -16.34 -0.18 30.15
CA GLY A 731 -17.64 -0.38 29.52
C GLY A 731 -17.71 0.13 28.08
N GLY A 732 -16.65 0.73 27.53
CA GLY A 732 -16.68 1.23 26.16
C GLY A 732 -15.31 1.51 25.55
N CYS A 733 -15.23 1.44 24.23
CA CYS A 733 -14.04 1.81 23.47
C CYS A 733 -14.43 2.47 22.14
N LEU A 734 -13.49 3.15 21.52
CA LEU A 734 -13.59 3.75 20.19
C LEU A 734 -12.36 3.32 19.39
N VAL A 735 -12.54 2.36 18.49
CA VAL A 735 -11.42 1.67 17.80
C VAL A 735 -11.66 1.57 16.30
N TRP A 736 -10.57 1.39 15.54
CA TRP A 736 -10.63 1.11 14.12
C TRP A 736 -10.98 -0.38 13.87
N GLY A 737 -12.01 -0.62 13.05
CA GLY A 737 -12.52 -1.98 12.79
C GLY A 737 -11.75 -2.78 11.73
N GLY A 738 -10.92 -2.14 10.90
CA GLY A 738 -10.28 -2.79 9.75
C GLY A 738 -9.22 -3.83 10.11
N ALA A 739 -8.66 -3.78 11.33
CA ALA A 739 -7.63 -4.71 11.80
C ALA A 739 -8.19 -6.00 12.45
N LEU A 740 -9.51 -6.15 12.57
CA LEU A 740 -10.13 -7.15 13.47
C LEU A 740 -10.72 -8.39 12.78
N HIS A 741 -10.67 -8.48 11.44
CA HIS A 741 -11.19 -9.61 10.65
C HIS A 741 -12.62 -10.09 11.01
N LEU A 742 -13.48 -9.19 11.52
CA LEU A 742 -14.80 -9.55 12.08
C LEU A 742 -15.86 -9.95 11.02
N SER A 743 -15.74 -9.47 9.78
CA SER A 743 -16.68 -9.82 8.70
C SER A 743 -15.96 -9.79 7.35
N PRO A 744 -15.05 -10.76 7.10
CA PRO A 744 -14.10 -10.71 5.98
C PRO A 744 -14.77 -10.73 4.60
N ALA A 745 -15.95 -11.36 4.48
CA ALA A 745 -16.73 -11.35 3.25
C ALA A 745 -17.14 -9.93 2.83
N ASP A 746 -17.43 -9.07 3.81
CA ASP A 746 -17.85 -7.70 3.54
C ASP A 746 -16.75 -6.88 2.87
N ASP A 747 -15.54 -6.96 3.39
CA ASP A 747 -14.39 -6.26 2.82
C ASP A 747 -14.13 -6.71 1.38
N ILE A 748 -14.30 -8.02 1.08
CA ILE A 748 -14.17 -8.57 -0.27
C ILE A 748 -15.28 -8.05 -1.20
N PHE A 749 -16.52 -7.96 -0.74
CA PHE A 749 -17.60 -7.42 -1.57
C PHE A 749 -17.43 -5.92 -1.82
N VAL A 750 -17.01 -5.14 -0.80
CA VAL A 750 -16.76 -3.70 -0.92
C VAL A 750 -15.70 -3.39 -1.98
N GLN A 751 -14.66 -4.24 -2.10
CA GLN A 751 -13.65 -4.12 -3.16
C GLN A 751 -14.24 -4.23 -4.57
N VAL A 752 -15.34 -4.98 -4.73
CA VAL A 752 -16.04 -5.16 -6.00
C VAL A 752 -17.09 -4.07 -6.23
N GLU A 753 -17.73 -3.58 -5.17
CA GLU A 753 -18.74 -2.51 -5.19
C GLU A 753 -18.15 -1.14 -5.56
N TYR A 754 -17.01 -0.80 -4.97
CA TYR A 754 -16.42 0.53 -5.10
C TYR A 754 -16.12 0.95 -6.55
N PRO A 755 -15.47 0.11 -7.39
CA PRO A 755 -15.23 0.44 -8.80
C PRO A 755 -16.52 0.58 -9.63
N LEU A 756 -17.61 -0.07 -9.20
CA LEU A 756 -18.90 -0.06 -9.87
C LEU A 756 -19.81 1.09 -9.38
N ALA A 757 -19.42 1.80 -8.32
CA ALA A 757 -20.22 2.84 -7.66
C ALA A 757 -21.64 2.39 -7.26
N ILE A 758 -21.79 1.11 -6.89
CA ILE A 758 -23.03 0.49 -6.38
C ILE A 758 -22.82 0.00 -4.95
N ASP A 759 -23.90 -0.08 -4.18
CA ASP A 759 -23.87 -0.59 -2.78
C ASP A 759 -25.12 -1.44 -2.50
N PRO A 760 -25.30 -2.59 -3.21
CA PRO A 760 -26.43 -3.48 -2.99
C PRO A 760 -26.39 -4.19 -1.63
N LEU A 761 -25.24 -4.17 -0.94
CA LEU A 761 -25.02 -4.86 0.33
C LEU A 761 -25.08 -3.96 1.57
N LEU A 762 -25.47 -2.70 1.44
CA LEU A 762 -25.56 -1.73 2.54
C LEU A 762 -26.15 -2.32 3.85
N LEU A 763 -27.32 -2.95 3.75
CA LEU A 763 -28.01 -3.59 4.88
C LEU A 763 -27.21 -4.79 5.44
N PRO A 764 -26.89 -5.82 4.63
CA PRO A 764 -26.09 -6.94 5.09
C PRO A 764 -24.73 -6.59 5.70
N SER A 765 -24.00 -5.67 5.06
CA SER A 765 -22.67 -5.17 5.45
C SER A 765 -22.66 -4.58 6.85
N ILE A 766 -23.61 -3.68 7.10
CA ILE A 766 -23.73 -3.01 8.39
C ILE A 766 -24.14 -4.03 9.44
N MET A 767 -25.18 -4.82 9.18
CA MET A 767 -25.76 -5.71 10.18
C MET A 767 -24.85 -6.89 10.55
N SER A 768 -24.07 -7.43 9.60
CA SER A 768 -23.11 -8.50 9.87
C SER A 768 -22.02 -8.04 10.85
N LYS A 769 -21.40 -6.88 10.61
CA LYS A 769 -20.39 -6.29 11.51
C LYS A 769 -20.95 -6.07 12.92
N LYS A 770 -22.19 -5.61 13.02
CA LYS A 770 -22.85 -5.36 14.31
C LYS A 770 -23.19 -6.65 15.04
N LYS A 771 -23.59 -7.69 14.31
CA LYS A 771 -23.76 -9.02 14.89
C LYS A 771 -22.42 -9.64 15.31
N ALA A 772 -21.35 -9.43 14.56
CA ALA A 772 -20.02 -9.97 14.84
C ALA A 772 -19.40 -9.41 16.14
N VAL A 773 -19.74 -8.17 16.52
CA VAL A 773 -19.41 -7.61 17.85
C VAL A 773 -20.39 -8.04 18.96
N ASN A 774 -21.25 -9.02 18.68
CA ASN A 774 -22.28 -9.56 19.56
C ASN A 774 -23.29 -8.51 20.07
N ALA A 775 -23.60 -7.48 19.28
CA ALA A 775 -24.59 -6.48 19.67
C ALA A 775 -25.97 -7.10 19.85
N ARG A 776 -26.57 -6.92 21.03
CA ARG A 776 -27.95 -7.34 21.34
C ARG A 776 -28.96 -6.24 21.05
N VAL A 777 -28.54 -4.99 21.23
CA VAL A 777 -29.34 -3.78 20.97
C VAL A 777 -28.56 -2.86 20.03
N LEU A 778 -29.24 -2.35 19.01
CA LEU A 778 -28.63 -1.52 17.98
C LEU A 778 -29.51 -0.33 17.63
N VAL A 779 -28.92 0.86 17.59
CA VAL A 779 -29.55 2.04 16.99
C VAL A 779 -28.84 2.40 15.68
N ILE A 780 -29.60 2.46 14.59
CA ILE A 780 -29.14 2.94 13.29
C ILE A 780 -29.51 4.42 13.14
N ASP A 781 -28.50 5.28 13.08
CA ASP A 781 -28.63 6.69 12.75
C ASP A 781 -28.68 6.85 11.22
N ILE A 782 -29.78 7.41 10.71
CA ILE A 782 -30.04 7.67 9.29
C ILE A 782 -30.13 9.18 9.10
N PRO A 783 -28.99 9.88 8.90
CA PRO A 783 -29.02 11.28 8.54
C PRO A 783 -29.74 11.46 7.21
N THR A 784 -30.72 12.36 7.18
CA THR A 784 -31.60 12.60 6.04
C THR A 784 -31.54 14.05 5.61
N GLY A 785 -31.20 14.26 4.34
CA GLY A 785 -31.13 15.58 3.73
C GLY A 785 -30.40 15.57 2.39
N ARG A 786 -30.52 16.66 1.63
CA ARG A 786 -30.02 16.80 0.25
C ARG A 786 -28.54 16.43 0.08
N GLY A 787 -27.71 16.76 1.07
CA GLY A 787 -26.26 16.50 1.05
C GLY A 787 -25.84 15.14 1.63
N THR A 788 -26.77 14.26 1.97
CA THR A 788 -26.49 12.97 2.63
C THR A 788 -26.73 11.78 1.71
N LYS A 789 -26.43 10.56 2.18
CA LYS A 789 -26.72 9.33 1.43
C LYS A 789 -28.23 9.08 1.25
N VAL A 790 -29.06 9.53 2.19
CA VAL A 790 -30.52 9.35 2.18
C VAL A 790 -31.19 10.71 2.03
N LYS A 791 -31.79 10.96 0.87
CA LYS A 791 -32.17 12.33 0.49
C LYS A 791 -33.54 12.73 1.03
N THR A 792 -34.43 11.76 1.22
CA THR A 792 -35.83 12.03 1.61
C THR A 792 -36.25 11.23 2.84
N ILE A 793 -37.23 11.76 3.58
CA ILE A 793 -37.85 11.07 4.71
C ILE A 793 -38.54 9.78 4.25
N GLY A 794 -39.06 9.74 3.02
CA GLY A 794 -39.65 8.53 2.43
C GLY A 794 -38.64 7.40 2.29
N GLU A 795 -37.47 7.70 1.70
CA GLU A 795 -36.35 6.75 1.60
C GLU A 795 -35.86 6.32 2.99
N ALA A 796 -35.70 7.26 3.92
CA ALA A 796 -35.26 6.98 5.28
C ALA A 796 -36.21 6.04 6.02
N ASN A 797 -37.53 6.24 5.88
CA ASN A 797 -38.54 5.38 6.49
C ASN A 797 -38.56 3.98 5.87
N ALA A 798 -38.37 3.86 4.55
CA ALA A 798 -38.27 2.56 3.90
C ALA A 798 -37.04 1.79 4.43
N LEU A 799 -35.88 2.45 4.41
CA LEU A 799 -34.62 1.86 4.88
C LEU A 799 -34.67 1.51 6.38
N ALA A 800 -35.30 2.35 7.20
CA ALA A 800 -35.49 2.09 8.63
C ALA A 800 -36.31 0.81 8.87
N LYS A 801 -37.40 0.60 8.11
CA LYS A 801 -38.20 -0.62 8.21
C LYS A 801 -37.37 -1.86 7.89
N ASP A 802 -36.53 -1.77 6.85
CA ASP A 802 -35.66 -2.86 6.45
C ASP A 802 -34.60 -3.18 7.52
N PHE A 803 -33.97 -2.17 8.12
CA PHE A 803 -33.03 -2.38 9.23
C PHE A 803 -33.67 -3.00 10.47
N ILE A 804 -34.87 -2.52 10.86
CA ILE A 804 -35.59 -3.04 12.03
C ILE A 804 -35.98 -4.49 11.80
N GLU A 805 -36.54 -4.81 10.63
CA GLU A 805 -36.97 -6.17 10.30
C GLU A 805 -35.77 -7.12 10.16
N LEU A 806 -34.70 -6.68 9.51
CA LEU A 806 -33.45 -7.45 9.41
C LEU A 806 -32.83 -7.69 10.80
N GLY A 807 -32.78 -6.67 11.65
CA GLY A 807 -32.33 -6.78 13.04
C GLY A 807 -33.12 -7.82 13.82
N ARG A 808 -34.46 -7.76 13.76
CA ARG A 808 -35.36 -8.73 14.38
C ARG A 808 -35.04 -10.16 13.96
N ARG A 809 -34.78 -10.39 12.67
CA ARG A 809 -34.43 -11.71 12.11
C ARG A 809 -33.03 -12.20 12.48
N LEU A 810 -32.11 -11.29 12.81
CA LEU A 810 -30.76 -11.57 13.31
C LEU A 810 -30.69 -11.68 14.84
N GLY A 811 -31.81 -11.50 15.54
CA GLY A 811 -31.85 -11.50 17.01
C GLY A 811 -31.13 -10.29 17.60
N ILE A 812 -31.12 -9.16 16.88
CA ILE A 812 -30.68 -7.87 17.37
C ILE A 812 -31.91 -6.99 17.53
N GLN A 813 -32.18 -6.48 18.72
CA GLN A 813 -33.23 -5.49 18.91
C GLN A 813 -32.76 -4.20 18.24
N THR A 814 -33.32 -3.85 17.09
CA THR A 814 -32.89 -2.71 16.29
C THR A 814 -33.94 -1.61 16.29
N SER A 815 -33.48 -0.37 16.43
CA SER A 815 -34.27 0.84 16.24
C SER A 815 -33.54 1.78 15.28
N CYS A 816 -34.27 2.65 14.58
CA CYS A 816 -33.68 3.59 13.65
C CYS A 816 -34.04 5.02 14.07
N ALA A 817 -33.03 5.88 14.13
CA ALA A 817 -33.17 7.31 14.36
C ALA A 817 -32.98 8.02 13.01
N ILE A 818 -34.07 8.56 12.46
CA ILE A 818 -34.01 9.44 11.30
C ILE A 818 -33.58 10.82 11.81
N THR A 819 -32.37 11.26 11.46
CA THR A 819 -31.80 12.50 11.99
C THR A 819 -31.66 13.57 10.90
N TYR A 820 -31.68 14.83 11.31
CA TYR A 820 -31.58 15.96 10.40
C TYR A 820 -30.17 16.04 9.79
N GLY A 821 -30.09 16.06 8.45
CA GLY A 821 -28.85 16.03 7.69
C GLY A 821 -28.67 17.15 6.66
N GLU A 822 -29.48 18.21 6.70
CA GLU A 822 -29.36 19.36 5.78
C GLU A 822 -28.21 20.32 6.15
N GLN A 823 -27.57 20.13 7.30
CA GLN A 823 -26.42 20.92 7.73
C GLN A 823 -25.45 20.08 8.55
N PRO A 824 -24.21 20.55 8.79
CA PRO A 824 -23.26 19.87 9.67
C PRO A 824 -23.79 19.73 11.10
N ILE A 825 -23.54 18.59 11.75
CA ILE A 825 -23.88 18.38 13.17
C ILE A 825 -22.85 19.10 14.02
N GLY A 826 -23.26 19.92 14.98
CA GLY A 826 -22.35 20.84 15.68
C GLY A 826 -21.73 21.87 14.74
N TYR A 827 -20.74 22.64 15.21
CA TYR A 827 -20.13 23.72 14.43
C TYR A 827 -18.80 23.30 13.78
N ALA A 828 -18.15 22.26 14.30
CA ALA A 828 -16.84 21.83 13.83
C ALA A 828 -16.90 20.74 12.75
N ILE A 829 -16.08 20.91 11.71
CA ILE A 829 -15.75 19.92 10.69
C ILE A 829 -14.22 19.79 10.67
N GLY A 830 -13.67 18.60 10.86
CA GLY A 830 -12.23 18.35 10.91
C GLY A 830 -11.77 17.75 12.25
N PRO A 831 -10.71 16.92 12.30
CA PRO A 831 -10.45 16.03 13.44
C PRO A 831 -10.29 16.74 14.78
N ALA A 832 -9.40 17.73 14.88
CA ALA A 832 -9.13 18.44 16.12
C ALA A 832 -10.29 19.34 16.51
N LEU A 833 -10.87 20.08 15.56
CA LEU A 833 -12.04 20.92 15.80
C LEU A 833 -13.21 20.07 16.33
N GLU A 834 -13.42 18.88 15.76
CA GLU A 834 -14.48 17.97 16.17
C GLU A 834 -14.21 17.32 17.53
N ALA A 835 -12.97 16.91 17.80
CA ALA A 835 -12.56 16.37 19.10
C ALA A 835 -12.70 17.44 20.20
N ARG A 836 -12.31 18.68 19.89
CA ARG A 836 -12.43 19.84 20.78
C ARG A 836 -13.88 20.14 21.09
N GLU A 837 -14.72 20.27 20.08
CA GLU A 837 -16.16 20.52 20.27
C GLU A 837 -16.84 19.39 21.06
N ALA A 838 -16.47 18.12 20.83
CA ALA A 838 -17.00 17.00 21.60
C ALA A 838 -16.61 17.07 23.10
N LEU A 839 -15.36 17.41 23.40
CA LEU A 839 -14.88 17.55 24.78
C LEU A 839 -15.51 18.75 25.48
N GLU A 840 -15.56 19.92 24.83
CA GLU A 840 -16.23 21.12 25.35
C GLU A 840 -17.73 20.86 25.61
N THR A 841 -18.38 20.10 24.72
CA THR A 841 -19.78 19.70 24.87
C THR A 841 -19.98 18.86 26.13
N LEU A 842 -19.10 17.91 26.41
CA LEU A 842 -19.17 17.06 27.61
C LEU A 842 -18.81 17.81 28.90
N MET A 843 -17.93 18.80 28.82
CA MET A 843 -17.58 19.70 29.93
C MET A 843 -18.66 20.74 30.24
N GLY A 844 -19.69 20.86 29.37
CA GLY A 844 -20.77 21.84 29.52
C GLY A 844 -20.38 23.27 29.14
N SER A 845 -19.27 23.46 28.43
CA SER A 845 -18.78 24.79 28.01
C SER A 845 -19.26 25.23 26.62
N ASN A 846 -19.75 24.30 25.78
CA ASN A 846 -20.19 24.59 24.40
C ASN A 846 -21.73 24.56 24.23
N LYS A 847 -22.22 25.35 23.27
CA LYS A 847 -23.63 25.54 22.87
C LYS A 847 -24.04 24.69 21.64
N ALA A 848 -23.32 23.63 21.28
CA ALA A 848 -23.69 22.70 20.20
C ALA A 848 -24.93 21.85 20.55
N LEU A 849 -26.09 22.51 20.67
CA LEU A 849 -27.34 21.91 21.14
C LEU A 849 -27.82 20.80 20.23
N ASP A 850 -27.55 20.87 18.93
CA ASP A 850 -27.90 19.83 17.96
C ASP A 850 -27.05 18.57 18.13
N LEU A 851 -25.74 18.71 18.39
CA LEU A 851 -24.86 17.59 18.75
C LEU A 851 -25.33 16.93 20.06
N ILE A 852 -25.60 17.72 21.10
CA ILE A 852 -26.12 17.22 22.39
C ILE A 852 -27.45 16.49 22.18
N ASN A 853 -28.40 17.12 21.46
CA ASN A 853 -29.69 16.50 21.17
C ASN A 853 -29.52 15.19 20.40
N LYS A 854 -28.72 15.17 19.33
CA LYS A 854 -28.52 13.98 18.51
C LYS A 854 -27.88 12.85 19.34
N ALA A 855 -26.82 13.16 20.10
CA ALA A 855 -26.17 12.19 20.99
C ALA A 855 -27.12 11.65 22.06
N ALA A 856 -27.89 12.52 22.72
CA ALA A 856 -28.85 12.14 23.74
C ALA A 856 -30.05 11.37 23.19
N ASN A 857 -30.51 11.66 21.97
CA ASN A 857 -31.57 10.88 21.30
C ASN A 857 -31.08 9.46 20.95
N ILE A 858 -29.87 9.33 20.41
CA ILE A 858 -29.29 8.01 20.08
C ILE A 858 -29.02 7.20 21.36
N ALA A 859 -28.36 7.80 22.36
CA ALA A 859 -28.12 7.15 23.64
C ALA A 859 -29.43 6.83 24.38
N GLY A 860 -30.38 7.76 24.36
CA GLY A 860 -31.70 7.59 24.97
C GLY A 860 -32.52 6.47 24.34
N ALA A 861 -32.47 6.31 23.01
CA ALA A 861 -33.10 5.18 22.33
C ALA A 861 -32.46 3.85 22.78
N LEU A 862 -31.14 3.78 22.89
CA LEU A 862 -30.45 2.61 23.43
C LEU A 862 -30.84 2.35 24.90
N PHE A 863 -30.99 3.40 25.71
CA PHE A 863 -31.39 3.28 27.11
C PHE A 863 -32.81 2.76 27.27
N GLN A 864 -33.74 3.21 26.45
CA GLN A 864 -35.12 2.73 26.46
C GLN A 864 -35.17 1.25 26.10
N MET A 865 -34.41 0.84 25.08
CA MET A 865 -34.34 -0.56 24.66
C MET A 865 -33.64 -1.44 25.69
N ALA A 866 -32.67 -0.90 26.43
CA ALA A 866 -31.96 -1.62 27.49
C ALA A 866 -32.64 -1.53 28.88
N GLY A 867 -33.72 -0.77 29.02
CA GLY A 867 -34.46 -0.61 30.28
C GLY A 867 -33.75 0.23 31.35
N VAL A 868 -32.79 1.09 30.97
CA VAL A 868 -31.97 1.89 31.91
C VAL A 868 -32.30 3.38 31.90
N GLY A 869 -33.31 3.80 31.13
CA GLY A 869 -33.77 5.19 31.07
C GLY A 869 -34.17 5.63 29.66
N GLY A 870 -33.98 6.91 29.36
CA GLY A 870 -34.26 7.46 28.02
C GLY A 870 -33.51 8.75 27.75
N PHE A 871 -34.09 9.61 26.90
CA PHE A 871 -33.50 10.90 26.53
C PHE A 871 -33.11 11.75 27.75
N ASP A 872 -34.01 11.89 28.73
CA ASP A 872 -33.77 12.70 29.93
C ASP A 872 -32.60 12.17 30.77
N THR A 873 -32.46 10.84 30.85
CA THR A 873 -31.32 10.17 31.50
C THR A 873 -30.01 10.49 30.78
N ALA A 874 -30.00 10.42 29.44
CA ALA A 874 -28.82 10.77 28.64
C ALA A 874 -28.43 12.24 28.84
N ILE A 875 -29.40 13.16 28.82
CA ILE A 875 -29.17 14.58 29.09
C ILE A 875 -28.64 14.79 30.51
N GLN A 876 -29.18 14.09 31.51
CA GLN A 876 -28.70 14.18 32.88
C GLN A 876 -27.25 13.71 33.01
N LEU A 877 -26.87 12.60 32.37
CA LEU A 877 -25.50 12.06 32.39
C LEU A 877 -24.50 12.97 31.69
N ILE A 878 -24.92 13.65 30.62
CA ILE A 878 -24.09 14.66 29.94
C ILE A 878 -23.93 15.88 30.86
N LYS A 879 -25.04 16.45 31.35
CA LYS A 879 -25.03 17.67 32.19
C LYS A 879 -24.33 17.48 33.54
N SER A 880 -24.34 16.27 34.12
CA SER A 880 -23.72 16.01 35.41
C SER A 880 -22.20 15.76 35.33
N GLY A 881 -21.59 15.85 34.14
CA GLY A 881 -20.18 15.53 33.89
C GLY A 881 -19.83 14.03 34.05
N LYS A 882 -20.83 13.14 34.16
CA LYS A 882 -20.58 11.69 34.26
C LYS A 882 -20.07 11.13 32.93
N SER A 883 -20.66 11.60 31.83
CA SER A 883 -20.20 11.26 30.48
C SER A 883 -18.77 11.73 30.23
N GLU A 884 -18.42 12.94 30.66
CA GLU A 884 -17.04 13.46 30.57
C GLU A 884 -16.05 12.57 31.32
N ARG A 885 -16.31 12.27 32.60
CA ARG A 885 -15.46 11.37 33.40
C ARG A 885 -15.27 10.02 32.73
N LYS A 886 -16.35 9.46 32.16
CA LYS A 886 -16.29 8.19 31.44
C LYS A 886 -15.45 8.28 30.17
N LEU A 887 -15.55 9.37 29.41
CA LEU A 887 -14.67 9.58 28.25
C LEU A 887 -13.19 9.61 28.67
N ARG A 888 -12.86 10.31 29.76
CA ARG A 888 -11.49 10.35 30.30
C ARG A 888 -10.99 8.97 30.73
N GLU A 889 -11.85 8.14 31.34
CA GLU A 889 -11.52 6.74 31.64
C GLU A 889 -11.22 5.92 30.38
N ILE A 890 -12.00 6.10 29.31
CA ILE A 890 -11.78 5.43 28.01
C ILE A 890 -10.46 5.90 27.40
N ILE A 891 -10.19 7.20 27.39
CA ILE A 891 -8.93 7.79 26.91
C ILE A 891 -7.75 7.17 27.66
N ALA A 892 -7.78 7.15 29.00
CA ALA A 892 -6.72 6.55 29.81
C ALA A 892 -6.54 5.05 29.52
N ALA A 893 -7.65 4.31 29.35
CA ALA A 893 -7.59 2.87 29.09
C ALA A 893 -7.04 2.54 27.70
N GLN A 894 -7.30 3.38 26.69
CA GLN A 894 -6.74 3.24 25.34
C GLN A 894 -5.32 3.84 25.21
N GLY A 895 -4.81 4.50 26.25
CA GLY A 895 -3.44 5.00 26.33
C GLY A 895 -3.25 6.46 25.89
N GLY A 896 -4.33 7.26 25.86
CA GLY A 896 -4.27 8.72 25.72
C GLY A 896 -4.13 9.45 27.06
N ASP A 897 -4.08 10.78 27.02
CA ASP A 897 -3.99 11.64 28.20
C ASP A 897 -5.40 11.97 28.75
N PRO A 898 -5.78 11.45 29.93
CA PRO A 898 -7.10 11.71 30.51
C PRO A 898 -7.29 13.15 30.97
N ASP A 899 -6.23 13.93 31.16
CA ASP A 899 -6.30 15.30 31.69
C ASP A 899 -6.32 16.37 30.58
N ILE A 900 -6.31 15.94 29.31
CA ILE A 900 -6.37 16.83 28.14
C ILE A 900 -7.56 17.79 28.24
N LYS A 901 -7.32 19.07 27.95
CA LYS A 901 -8.35 20.11 27.86
C LYS A 901 -8.60 20.51 26.40
N PRO A 902 -9.77 21.08 26.09
CA PRO A 902 -10.06 21.58 24.75
C PRO A 902 -8.98 22.53 24.20
N GLU A 903 -8.44 23.39 25.06
CA GLU A 903 -7.43 24.38 24.68
C GLU A 903 -6.06 23.75 24.38
N ASP A 904 -5.81 22.54 24.90
CA ASP A 904 -4.59 21.77 24.65
C ASP A 904 -4.61 21.09 23.27
N ILE A 905 -5.78 21.00 22.62
CA ILE A 905 -5.95 20.39 21.30
C ILE A 905 -5.58 21.41 20.22
N PRO A 906 -4.47 21.21 19.49
CA PRO A 906 -4.00 22.18 18.50
C PRO A 906 -4.96 22.26 17.32
N VAL A 907 -5.23 23.49 16.88
CA VAL A 907 -5.99 23.81 15.65
C VAL A 907 -5.13 24.67 14.73
N GLY A 908 -5.45 24.68 13.44
CA GLY A 908 -4.71 25.41 12.42
C GLY A 908 -4.57 26.89 12.75
N ASP A 909 -3.36 27.43 12.63
CA ASP A 909 -3.05 28.82 12.97
C ASP A 909 -3.37 29.79 11.83
N LYS A 910 -3.60 29.29 10.62
CA LYS A 910 -4.04 30.09 9.47
C LYS A 910 -5.54 30.02 9.37
N THR A 911 -6.17 31.18 9.42
CA THR A 911 -7.62 31.28 9.39
C THR A 911 -8.09 32.22 8.29
N TYR A 912 -9.23 31.88 7.69
CA TYR A 912 -9.94 32.77 6.78
C TYR A 912 -11.42 32.77 7.16
N CYS A 913 -11.95 33.97 7.41
CA CYS A 913 -13.35 34.17 7.76
C CYS A 913 -14.15 34.46 6.50
N VAL A 914 -15.05 33.55 6.15
CA VAL A 914 -16.02 33.76 5.08
C VAL A 914 -17.16 34.60 5.64
N LYS A 915 -17.44 35.74 5.01
CA LYS A 915 -18.41 36.74 5.48
C LYS A 915 -19.68 36.75 4.65
N ALA A 916 -20.79 37.15 5.27
CA ALA A 916 -22.07 37.36 4.59
C ALA A 916 -22.00 38.58 3.67
N GLU A 917 -22.43 38.43 2.42
CA GLU A 917 -22.46 39.52 1.44
C GLU A 917 -23.71 40.41 1.57
N ASN A 918 -24.78 39.84 2.13
CA ASN A 918 -26.11 40.44 2.24
C ASN A 918 -26.69 40.25 3.64
N ASP A 919 -27.61 41.13 4.04
CA ASP A 919 -28.41 40.98 5.25
C ASP A 919 -29.50 39.93 5.03
N GLY A 920 -29.81 39.13 6.06
CA GLY A 920 -30.93 38.19 6.00
C GLY A 920 -30.83 37.06 7.02
N VAL A 921 -31.28 35.89 6.60
CA VAL A 921 -31.19 34.62 7.34
C VAL A 921 -30.46 33.59 6.49
N VAL A 922 -29.74 32.68 7.12
CA VAL A 922 -29.13 31.52 6.42
C VAL A 922 -30.25 30.55 6.01
N LEU A 923 -30.49 30.42 4.71
CA LEU A 923 -31.56 29.62 4.13
C LEU A 923 -31.15 28.16 3.89
N TRP A 924 -29.89 27.91 3.51
CA TRP A 924 -29.38 26.57 3.21
C TRP A 924 -27.86 26.52 3.36
N ILE A 925 -27.34 25.31 3.56
CA ILE A 925 -25.90 24.99 3.63
C ILE A 925 -25.60 23.80 2.72
N ASP A 926 -24.54 23.88 1.93
CA ASP A 926 -24.08 22.76 1.09
C ASP A 926 -23.02 21.92 1.81
N ASN A 927 -23.45 20.79 2.37
CA ASN A 927 -22.58 19.85 3.07
C ASN A 927 -21.45 19.30 2.19
N GLY A 928 -21.71 19.01 0.91
CA GLY A 928 -20.72 18.44 0.00
C GLY A 928 -19.58 19.40 -0.24
N ARG A 929 -19.90 20.68 -0.49
CA ARG A 929 -18.91 21.74 -0.67
C ARG A 929 -18.14 22.06 0.60
N LEU A 930 -18.78 22.06 1.77
CA LEU A 930 -18.05 22.23 3.04
C LEU A 930 -17.03 21.11 3.28
N ILE A 931 -17.33 19.88 2.87
CA ILE A 931 -16.37 18.76 2.90
C ILE A 931 -15.20 19.04 1.94
N GLU A 932 -15.48 19.51 0.73
CA GLU A 932 -14.44 19.89 -0.24
C GLU A 932 -13.54 21.00 0.32
N VAL A 933 -14.10 22.04 0.94
CA VAL A 933 -13.36 23.13 1.58
C VAL A 933 -12.53 22.62 2.75
N ALA A 934 -13.11 21.82 3.64
CA ALA A 934 -12.37 21.23 4.76
C ALA A 934 -11.21 20.33 4.27
N ARG A 935 -11.42 19.56 3.19
CA ARG A 935 -10.38 18.76 2.54
C ARG A 935 -9.29 19.61 1.91
N ALA A 936 -9.66 20.69 1.22
CA ALA A 936 -8.72 21.64 0.64
C ALA A 936 -7.90 22.37 1.73
N ALA A 937 -8.52 22.64 2.88
CA ALA A 937 -7.86 23.23 4.04
C ALA A 937 -6.87 22.27 4.73
N GLY A 938 -7.03 20.96 4.55
CA GLY A 938 -6.11 19.91 5.03
C GLY A 938 -6.76 18.76 5.80
N ALA A 939 -8.05 18.84 6.12
CA ALA A 939 -8.75 17.81 6.90
C ALA A 939 -9.00 16.52 6.07
N PRO A 940 -8.97 15.33 6.68
CA PRO A 940 -8.73 15.03 8.10
C PRO A 940 -7.26 14.76 8.45
N LYS A 941 -6.28 15.06 7.58
CA LYS A 941 -4.89 14.70 7.87
C LYS A 941 -4.14 15.73 8.68
N ASP A 942 -4.26 17.00 8.28
CA ASP A 942 -3.91 18.10 9.18
C ASP A 942 -4.98 18.08 10.26
N LYS A 943 -4.66 17.49 11.41
CA LYS A 943 -5.63 17.30 12.49
C LYS A 943 -6.23 18.64 12.90
N GLY A 944 -5.44 19.71 12.91
CA GLY A 944 -5.86 21.06 13.22
C GLY A 944 -6.66 21.77 12.12
N ALA A 945 -6.66 21.26 10.88
CA ALA A 945 -7.39 21.87 9.78
C ALA A 945 -8.86 21.47 9.76
N GLY A 946 -9.67 22.31 9.13
CA GLY A 946 -11.09 22.07 8.97
C GLY A 946 -11.90 23.35 8.81
N VAL A 947 -13.19 23.26 9.09
CA VAL A 947 -14.12 24.38 9.01
C VAL A 947 -14.88 24.48 10.32
N LEU A 948 -14.92 25.68 10.89
CA LEU A 948 -15.74 26.00 12.05
C LEU A 948 -16.88 26.92 11.60
N LEU A 949 -18.11 26.44 11.68
CA LEU A 949 -19.28 27.26 11.44
C LEU A 949 -19.44 28.32 12.53
N ASN A 950 -19.83 29.52 12.12
CA ASN A 950 -20.24 30.61 13.02
C ASN A 950 -21.75 30.85 12.95
N LYS A 951 -22.38 30.50 11.82
CA LYS A 951 -23.81 30.61 11.57
C LYS A 951 -24.34 29.30 11.00
N LYS A 952 -25.57 28.96 11.37
CA LYS A 952 -26.32 27.78 10.92
C LYS A 952 -27.61 28.18 10.22
N ILE A 953 -28.27 27.21 9.58
CA ILE A 953 -29.57 27.42 8.93
C ILE A 953 -30.55 28.01 9.95
N GLY A 954 -31.21 29.11 9.58
CA GLY A 954 -32.14 29.86 10.42
C GLY A 954 -31.52 31.02 11.19
N ASP A 955 -30.19 31.12 11.29
CA ASP A 955 -29.56 32.24 11.99
C ASP A 955 -29.69 33.54 11.20
N HIS A 956 -29.98 34.63 11.91
CA HIS A 956 -29.90 35.99 11.37
C HIS A 956 -28.45 36.39 11.14
N VAL A 957 -28.21 37.03 10.00
CA VAL A 957 -26.90 37.52 9.57
C VAL A 957 -27.03 38.93 9.01
N GLU A 958 -26.14 39.81 9.46
CA GLU A 958 -25.93 41.12 8.85
C GLU A 958 -24.77 41.04 7.86
N LYS A 959 -24.77 41.92 6.85
CA LYS A 959 -23.67 42.02 5.88
C LYS A 959 -22.36 42.25 6.61
N GLY A 960 -21.39 41.38 6.34
CA GLY A 960 -20.08 41.38 7.00
C GLY A 960 -19.97 40.43 8.19
N ASP A 961 -21.07 39.83 8.67
CA ASP A 961 -21.03 38.76 9.67
C ASP A 961 -20.22 37.57 9.17
N VAL A 962 -19.45 36.94 10.06
CA VAL A 962 -18.73 35.70 9.72
C VAL A 962 -19.73 34.54 9.68
N LEU A 963 -19.78 33.86 8.53
CA LEU A 963 -20.60 32.66 8.31
C LEU A 963 -19.87 31.42 8.82
N PHE A 964 -18.61 31.26 8.44
CA PHE A 964 -17.74 30.21 8.92
C PHE A 964 -16.28 30.61 8.79
N THR A 965 -15.44 29.96 9.58
CA THR A 965 -13.99 30.15 9.61
C THR A 965 -13.32 28.88 9.10
N ILE A 966 -12.50 29.03 8.07
CA ILE A 966 -11.62 27.95 7.59
C ILE A 966 -10.38 27.96 8.45
N TYR A 967 -10.01 26.83 9.03
CA TYR A 967 -8.77 26.60 9.75
C TYR A 967 -7.85 25.75 8.88
N ALA A 968 -6.61 26.17 8.74
CA ALA A 968 -5.57 25.42 8.04
C ALA A 968 -4.25 25.56 8.80
N GLU A 969 -3.42 24.52 8.73
CA GLU A 969 -2.05 24.57 9.25
C GLU A 969 -1.06 25.16 8.22
N SER A 970 -1.55 25.46 7.00
CA SER A 970 -0.77 26.02 5.89
C SER A 970 -1.51 27.14 5.17
N SER A 971 -0.84 28.28 4.95
CA SER A 971 -1.39 29.39 4.18
C SER A 971 -1.71 29.02 2.73
N VAL A 972 -1.00 28.04 2.15
CA VAL A 972 -1.27 27.57 0.77
C VAL A 972 -2.56 26.76 0.70
N LYS A 973 -2.76 25.86 1.67
CA LYS A 973 -4.01 25.09 1.78
C LYS A 973 -5.18 26.00 2.09
N LEU A 974 -4.98 26.99 2.98
CA LEU A 974 -5.96 28.04 3.22
C LEU A 974 -6.33 28.75 1.93
N GLN A 975 -5.34 29.17 1.13
CA GLN A 975 -5.60 29.85 -0.15
C GLN A 975 -6.36 28.95 -1.13
N THR A 976 -6.04 27.66 -1.21
CA THR A 976 -6.77 26.70 -2.08
C THR A 976 -8.22 26.55 -1.61
N ALA A 977 -8.44 26.48 -0.29
CA ALA A 977 -9.77 26.45 0.29
C ALA A 977 -10.54 27.76 0.04
N VAL A 978 -9.86 28.91 0.06
CA VAL A 978 -10.42 30.23 -0.25
C VAL A 978 -10.80 30.34 -1.72
N GLU A 979 -9.97 29.85 -2.64
CA GLU A 979 -10.28 29.83 -4.09
C GLU A 979 -11.55 29.01 -4.36
N LEU A 980 -11.72 27.85 -3.72
CA LEU A 980 -12.98 27.09 -3.78
C LEU A 980 -14.17 27.87 -3.22
N VAL A 981 -13.93 28.76 -2.25
CA VAL A 981 -14.95 29.66 -1.71
C VAL A 981 -15.33 30.79 -2.66
N GLU A 982 -14.40 31.30 -3.47
CA GLU A 982 -14.69 32.43 -4.37
C GLU A 982 -15.43 32.00 -5.66
N GLU A 983 -15.32 30.73 -6.07
CA GLU A 983 -15.89 30.23 -7.34
C GLU A 983 -17.37 29.79 -7.27
N ARG A 984 -17.91 29.52 -6.07
CA ARG A 984 -19.22 28.82 -5.90
C ARG A 984 -20.01 29.39 -4.71
N GLY A 985 -21.25 28.95 -4.48
CA GLY A 985 -22.03 29.29 -3.28
C GLY A 985 -22.08 28.14 -2.27
N PHE A 986 -21.81 28.39 -0.98
CA PHE A 986 -21.77 27.35 0.10
C PHE A 986 -22.91 27.50 1.09
N MET A 987 -23.37 28.73 1.28
CA MET A 987 -24.47 29.09 2.15
C MET A 987 -25.31 30.14 1.43
N GLY A 988 -26.63 29.94 1.41
CA GLY A 988 -27.55 30.94 0.90
C GLY A 988 -27.99 31.88 2.02
N VAL A 989 -27.75 33.18 1.87
CA VAL A 989 -28.29 34.21 2.75
C VAL A 989 -29.34 35.01 1.99
N GLY A 990 -30.53 35.14 2.57
CA GLY A 990 -31.62 35.90 1.95
C GLY A 990 -32.69 36.30 2.95
N LYS A 991 -33.67 37.10 2.50
CA LYS A 991 -34.82 37.49 3.33
C LYS A 991 -35.83 36.35 3.36
N SER A 992 -36.47 36.13 4.50
CA SER A 992 -37.41 35.01 4.72
C SER A 992 -38.65 35.00 3.81
N MET A 993 -38.95 36.11 3.12
CA MET A 993 -40.11 36.27 2.23
C MET A 993 -39.75 36.44 0.74
N ASP A 994 -38.46 36.49 0.38
CA ASP A 994 -38.05 36.61 -1.03
C ASP A 994 -38.08 35.23 -1.70
N MET A 995 -39.02 35.04 -2.64
CA MET A 995 -39.20 33.78 -3.39
C MET A 995 -38.12 33.56 -4.46
N LEU A 996 -37.36 34.61 -4.80
CA LEU A 996 -36.30 34.58 -5.81
C LEU A 996 -34.95 34.41 -5.10
N ILE A 997 -34.39 33.20 -5.14
CA ILE A 997 -33.14 32.86 -4.45
C ILE A 997 -31.91 33.26 -5.28
N GLN A 998 -31.92 33.04 -6.60
CA GLN A 998 -30.84 33.39 -7.51
C GLN A 998 -31.36 33.46 -8.95
N PHE A 999 -30.90 34.44 -9.74
CA PHE A 999 -31.07 34.44 -11.20
C PHE A 999 -29.88 33.75 -11.85
N ILE A 1000 -30.14 32.75 -12.71
CA ILE A 1000 -29.11 32.11 -13.53
C ILE A 1000 -29.17 32.76 -14.91
N HIS A 1001 -28.20 33.62 -15.22
CA HIS A 1001 -28.23 34.43 -16.44
C HIS A 1001 -27.72 33.68 -17.69
N GLU A 1002 -26.93 32.62 -17.55
CA GLU A 1002 -26.53 31.70 -18.62
C GLU A 1002 -25.86 30.46 -18.01
N VAL A 1003 -26.12 29.26 -18.56
CA VAL A 1003 -25.39 28.03 -18.20
C VAL A 1003 -24.54 27.66 -19.41
N PRO A 1004 -23.19 27.61 -19.34
CA PRO A 1004 -22.44 26.91 -20.38
C PRO A 1004 -22.88 25.45 -20.32
N VAL A 1005 -23.46 24.97 -21.43
CA VAL A 1005 -23.89 23.58 -21.58
C VAL A 1005 -22.64 22.70 -21.52
N TYR A 1006 -22.30 22.20 -20.34
CA TYR A 1006 -21.43 21.04 -20.25
C TYR A 1006 -22.20 19.89 -20.85
N GLY A 1007 -21.80 19.48 -22.06
CA GLY A 1007 -22.48 18.45 -22.81
C GLY A 1007 -22.74 17.23 -21.93
N ARG A 1008 -24.01 16.84 -21.83
CA ARG A 1008 -24.37 15.49 -21.39
C ARG A 1008 -23.55 14.53 -22.25
N ARG A 1009 -22.59 13.81 -21.64
CA ARG A 1009 -22.04 12.62 -22.27
C ARG A 1009 -23.22 11.68 -22.48
N PHE A 1010 -23.51 11.37 -23.74
CA PHE A 1010 -24.36 10.24 -24.08
C PHE A 1010 -23.72 8.98 -23.48
N GLU A 1011 -24.29 8.46 -22.41
CA GLU A 1011 -24.08 7.07 -22.02
C GLU A 1011 -25.00 6.23 -22.91
N LEU A 1012 -24.41 5.65 -23.96
CA LEU A 1012 -24.97 4.45 -24.57
C LEU A 1012 -24.50 3.28 -23.71
N GLU A 1013 -25.41 2.70 -22.93
CA GLU A 1013 -25.21 1.37 -22.37
C GLU A 1013 -24.81 0.42 -23.51
N ARG A 1014 -23.64 -0.19 -23.38
CA ARG A 1014 -23.15 -1.27 -24.26
C ARG A 1014 -22.71 -2.44 -23.41
#